data_AF-A0A9W7Z9R7-F1
#
_entry.id   AF-A0A9W7Z9R7-F1
#
_cell.length_a   1.000
_cell.length_b   1.000
_cell.length_c   1.000
_cell.angle_alpha   90.00
_cell.angle_beta   90.00
_cell.angle_gamma   90.00
#
_symmetry.space_group_name_H-M   'P 1'
#
loop_
_entity.id
_entity.type
_entity.pdbx_description
1 polymer ?
#
loop_
_entity_poly.entity_id
_entity_poly.type
_entity_poly.pdbx_seq_one_letter_code
_entity_poly.pdbx_strand_id
1 'polypeptide(L)'
;MPAVPIATNVQESRAPSPVSAVTIVPPCTAAIPSYGPSCGAKTPEEIEAAGAKEPTVATLALKDGALLQGYSFGAEIKSVSGECVFQTGMVGYPESLTDPSYRGQILVLTYPLVGNYGVPDQQETDALLKDLPAYFESNQIHVAGLIVGQASAEFSHHLAHSSLGDWLKREGVPAIYGVDTRAITKRIREEGVMLGKILFPTSVVGAGAQVADETSSVLPDYQNVAWVDPNATNLVAQVSCRQPRTYSPAPETALKRPDGRTLRIVAVDIGMKYNQIRCFVKRGVELVVVPWDYDFLADADSIDGLFLSNGPGDPTTITATIERVKKALAMQKFPIFGICLGHQVLALASGAQTEKMKYGNRGQNIPCTDMLTGRCYITSQNHGYAVRADTLPENIKELFVNANDGSNEGIYHTALPYFSVQFHPESTPGPCDTEVLFDIFISTVQRCIASGKASGPVEFPGAEEARARAAQRAQWERELGAGETSDRGGRIVNGRRIRKVLVLGSGGLSIGQAGEFDYSGSQAIKALKEEGIYTVLINPNIATIQTSKGLADKCYFLPVTPDCVRKVIKHERPDGIYCTFGGQTALNIGVKLKDEFAGLNVQVLGTPIETIMLTEDRELFAASMAEIGEKCAKSHAASSIEEAVAAANDIGYPLIIRAAYALGGLGSGFASNEEELVALCRKAFAASPQVLVERSMKGWKEVEYEVVRDAYNNCIT
;
A
#
# COMPACT_ATOMS: atom_id res chain seq x y z
N MET A 1 3.83 25.95 -20.80
CA MET A 1 5.05 26.29 -20.04
C MET A 1 6.24 25.93 -20.91
N PRO A 2 7.29 26.77 -20.99
CA PRO A 2 8.46 26.42 -21.78
C PRO A 2 9.22 25.28 -21.09
N ALA A 3 9.70 24.33 -21.90
CA ALA A 3 10.45 23.16 -21.46
C ALA A 3 11.65 23.56 -20.60
N VAL A 4 11.75 22.98 -19.41
CA VAL A 4 12.96 23.02 -18.59
C VAL A 4 14.02 22.17 -19.32
N PRO A 5 15.25 22.65 -19.53
CA PRO A 5 16.26 21.89 -20.24
C PRO A 5 16.67 20.66 -19.42
N ILE A 6 16.62 19.49 -20.03
CA ILE A 6 17.22 18.26 -19.52
C ILE A 6 18.74 18.48 -19.54
N ALA A 7 19.34 18.62 -18.36
CA ALA A 7 20.78 18.63 -18.23
C ALA A 7 21.33 17.26 -18.60
N THR A 8 21.98 17.17 -19.76
CA THR A 8 22.81 16.04 -20.16
C THR A 8 24.03 15.98 -19.25
N ASN A 9 23.96 15.22 -18.16
CA ASN A 9 25.13 14.88 -17.36
C ASN A 9 25.90 13.76 -18.05
N VAL A 10 26.77 14.15 -18.98
CA VAL A 10 27.93 13.34 -19.36
C VAL A 10 28.83 13.28 -18.13
N GLN A 11 29.10 12.06 -17.64
CA GLN A 11 30.04 11.78 -16.55
C GLN A 11 31.40 12.41 -16.83
N GLU A 12 31.76 13.46 -16.09
CA GLU A 12 33.16 13.70 -15.77
C GLU A 12 33.54 12.80 -14.59
N SER A 13 34.46 11.87 -14.84
CA SER A 13 35.07 11.03 -13.82
C SER A 13 35.70 11.91 -12.74
N ARG A 14 35.02 12.06 -11.59
CA ARG A 14 35.65 12.62 -10.39
C ARG A 14 36.81 11.70 -9.99
N ALA A 15 38.00 12.27 -9.92
CA ALA A 15 39.16 11.61 -9.33
C ALA A 15 38.79 11.08 -7.93
N PRO A 16 39.31 9.90 -7.53
CA PRO A 16 39.04 9.36 -6.21
C PRO A 16 39.44 10.38 -5.14
N SER A 17 38.49 10.76 -4.31
CA SER A 17 38.76 11.52 -3.08
C SER A 17 39.78 10.74 -2.24
N PRO A 18 40.66 11.41 -1.47
CA PRO A 18 41.58 10.73 -0.59
C PRO A 18 40.78 9.85 0.37
N VAL A 19 41.18 8.58 0.47
CA VAL A 19 40.56 7.54 1.30
C VAL A 19 40.35 8.10 2.71
N SER A 20 39.12 8.49 3.04
CA SER A 20 38.75 8.81 4.41
C SER A 20 38.94 7.54 5.23
N ALA A 21 39.51 7.65 6.43
CA ALA A 21 39.66 6.52 7.34
C ALA A 21 38.35 5.71 7.40
N VAL A 22 38.43 4.41 7.11
CA VAL A 22 37.28 3.49 7.14
C VAL A 22 36.67 3.57 8.53
N THR A 23 35.51 4.23 8.64
CA THR A 23 34.85 4.47 9.92
C THR A 23 33.87 3.34 10.15
N ILE A 24 34.16 2.48 11.13
CA ILE A 24 33.22 1.46 11.62
C ILE A 24 32.15 2.18 12.43
N VAL A 25 30.90 2.08 12.01
CA VAL A 25 29.76 2.64 12.74
C VAL A 25 29.31 1.61 13.77
N PRO A 26 29.40 1.88 15.09
CA PRO A 26 28.99 0.93 16.12
C PRO A 26 27.46 0.76 16.15
N PRO A 27 26.93 -0.28 16.82
CA PRO A 27 25.50 -0.44 17.01
C PRO A 27 24.88 0.75 17.73
N CYS A 28 23.63 1.10 17.40
CA CYS A 28 22.89 2.13 18.10
C CYS A 28 22.62 1.70 19.55
N THR A 29 23.12 2.47 20.52
CA THR A 29 22.98 2.16 21.96
C THR A 29 21.53 2.23 22.46
N ALA A 30 20.67 3.00 21.79
CA ALA A 30 19.23 3.05 22.07
C ALA A 30 18.51 1.75 21.66
N ALA A 31 19.16 0.86 20.91
CA ALA A 31 18.62 -0.43 20.49
C ALA A 31 18.91 -1.55 21.50
N ILE A 32 19.63 -1.30 22.60
CA ILE A 32 19.85 -2.32 23.65
C ILE A 32 18.48 -2.64 24.28
N PRO A 33 18.00 -3.88 24.16
CA PRO A 33 16.66 -4.19 24.64
C PRO A 33 16.71 -4.38 26.16
N SER A 34 15.84 -3.68 26.89
CA SER A 34 15.48 -4.05 28.25
C SER A 34 14.56 -5.27 28.19
N TYR A 35 15.05 -6.47 28.54
CA TYR A 35 14.32 -7.75 28.40
C TYR A 35 13.88 -8.39 29.73
N GLY A 36 12.69 -9.03 29.76
CA GLY A 36 12.33 -10.17 30.65
C GLY A 36 10.81 -10.36 30.94
N PRO A 37 10.36 -11.60 31.28
CA PRO A 37 9.21 -12.35 30.74
C PRO A 37 7.81 -11.96 31.26
N SER A 38 7.67 -10.75 31.80
CA SER A 38 6.42 -10.27 32.36
C SER A 38 6.27 -8.78 32.10
N CYS A 39 5.70 -8.42 30.96
CA CYS A 39 5.07 -7.13 30.61
C CYS A 39 5.61 -5.84 31.24
N GLY A 40 6.91 -5.72 31.52
CA GLY A 40 7.48 -4.61 32.28
C GLY A 40 8.99 -4.49 32.11
N ALA A 41 9.47 -3.24 32.06
CA ALA A 41 10.91 -2.95 32.03
C ALA A 41 11.57 -3.44 33.33
N LYS A 42 12.58 -4.31 33.19
CA LYS A 42 13.36 -4.86 34.29
C LYS A 42 14.47 -3.92 34.75
N THR A 43 14.90 -4.04 36.01
CA THR A 43 16.04 -3.30 36.55
C THR A 43 17.37 -3.94 36.11
N PRO A 44 18.51 -3.20 36.13
CA PRO A 44 19.82 -3.74 35.78
C PRO A 44 20.22 -5.01 36.55
N GLU A 45 19.80 -5.15 37.82
CA GLU A 45 20.11 -6.35 38.62
C GLU A 45 19.38 -7.62 38.12
N GLU A 46 18.21 -7.47 37.49
CA GLU A 46 17.42 -8.61 36.99
C GLU A 46 17.93 -9.14 35.63
N ILE A 47 18.66 -8.31 34.89
CA ILE A 47 19.35 -8.67 33.64
C ILE A 47 20.63 -9.46 33.96
N GLU A 48 21.36 -9.06 35.00
CA GLU A 48 22.54 -9.77 35.51
C GLU A 48 22.19 -11.16 36.05
N ALA A 49 21.05 -11.30 36.75
CA ALA A 49 20.60 -12.56 37.32
C ALA A 49 20.17 -13.62 36.28
N ALA A 50 19.86 -13.21 35.04
CA ALA A 50 19.41 -14.11 33.97
C ALA A 50 20.55 -14.79 33.20
N GLY A 51 21.82 -14.50 33.52
CA GLY A 51 22.97 -15.08 32.82
C GLY A 51 23.02 -14.70 31.33
N ALA A 52 22.52 -13.52 30.96
CA ALA A 52 22.44 -13.08 29.58
C ALA A 52 23.85 -12.96 28.97
N LYS A 53 24.16 -13.84 28.02
CA LYS A 53 25.37 -13.74 27.19
C LYS A 53 25.32 -12.40 26.44
N GLU A 54 26.43 -11.67 26.40
CA GLU A 54 26.52 -10.46 25.58
C GLU A 54 26.10 -10.77 24.14
N PRO A 55 25.29 -9.91 23.50
CA PRO A 55 24.82 -10.15 22.15
C PRO A 55 26.00 -10.16 21.16
N THR A 56 26.03 -11.15 20.28
CA THR A 56 27.04 -11.24 19.23
C THR A 56 26.96 -10.00 18.32
N VAL A 57 28.05 -9.25 18.21
CA VAL A 57 28.15 -8.13 17.27
C VAL A 57 28.56 -8.66 15.90
N ALA A 58 27.77 -8.34 14.89
CA ALA A 58 28.04 -8.66 13.50
C ALA A 58 28.06 -7.37 12.66
N THR A 59 28.74 -7.40 11.52
CA THR A 59 28.96 -6.20 10.69
C THR A 59 28.34 -6.36 9.32
N LEU A 60 27.48 -5.41 8.93
CA LEU A 60 27.11 -5.19 7.54
C LEU A 60 28.25 -4.44 6.84
N ALA A 61 28.94 -5.12 5.93
CA ALA A 61 29.92 -4.51 5.04
C ALA A 61 29.30 -4.24 3.67
N LEU A 62 29.36 -3.00 3.20
CA LEU A 62 28.88 -2.59 1.88
C LEU A 62 30.06 -2.43 0.90
N LYS A 63 29.79 -2.63 -0.39
CA LYS A 63 30.83 -2.65 -1.43
C LYS A 63 31.56 -1.32 -1.60
N ASP A 64 30.94 -0.22 -1.20
CA ASP A 64 31.49 1.14 -1.18
C ASP A 64 32.44 1.39 0.03
N GLY A 65 32.66 0.38 0.89
CA GLY A 65 33.53 0.45 2.05
C GLY A 65 32.83 0.78 3.37
N ALA A 66 31.50 0.98 3.39
CA ALA A 66 30.76 1.17 4.64
C ALA A 66 30.82 -0.08 5.52
N LEU A 67 31.10 0.11 6.82
CA LEU A 67 31.04 -0.94 7.82
C LEU A 67 30.08 -0.51 8.94
N LEU A 68 28.94 -1.19 9.06
CA LEU A 68 27.92 -0.90 10.07
C LEU A 68 27.73 -2.09 10.99
N GLN A 69 28.02 -1.92 12.27
CA GLN A 69 27.84 -2.96 13.27
C GLN A 69 26.42 -2.96 13.81
N GLY A 70 25.91 -4.17 14.07
CA GLY A 70 24.65 -4.41 14.73
C GLY A 70 24.71 -5.64 15.62
N TYR A 71 23.66 -5.86 16.38
CA TYR A 71 23.51 -7.03 17.22
C TYR A 71 22.82 -8.15 16.44
N SER A 72 23.40 -9.35 16.50
CA SER A 72 22.81 -10.55 15.93
C SER A 72 21.51 -10.93 16.64
N PHE A 73 20.49 -11.29 15.88
CA PHE A 73 19.27 -11.91 16.39
C PHE A 73 18.77 -13.09 15.54
N GLY A 74 19.37 -13.31 14.36
CA GLY A 74 19.13 -14.46 13.49
C GLY A 74 20.13 -15.60 13.72
N ALA A 75 20.39 -16.37 12.67
CA ALA A 75 21.31 -17.51 12.73
C ALA A 75 22.79 -17.08 12.77
N GLU A 76 23.52 -17.56 13.77
CA GLU A 76 24.97 -17.35 13.95
C GLU A 76 25.77 -18.54 13.41
N ILE A 77 25.51 -18.94 12.17
CA ILE A 77 26.10 -20.15 11.58
C ILE A 77 27.17 -19.86 10.51
N LYS A 78 27.05 -18.73 9.81
CA LYS A 78 27.97 -18.31 8.74
C LYS A 78 27.78 -16.83 8.41
N SER A 79 28.85 -16.22 7.92
CA SER A 79 28.77 -14.96 7.18
C SER A 79 28.13 -15.17 5.80
N VAL A 80 27.44 -14.16 5.28
CA VAL A 80 26.73 -14.23 3.99
C VAL A 80 27.07 -13.02 3.13
N SER A 81 26.96 -13.17 1.80
CA SER A 81 27.04 -12.09 0.82
C SER A 81 25.81 -12.13 -0.08
N GLY A 82 25.39 -10.97 -0.56
CA GLY A 82 24.29 -10.83 -1.49
C GLY A 82 24.15 -9.39 -1.96
N GLU A 83 23.14 -9.14 -2.78
CA GLU A 83 22.76 -7.79 -3.18
C GLU A 83 21.98 -7.12 -2.04
N CYS A 84 22.44 -5.96 -1.56
CA CYS A 84 21.82 -5.23 -0.46
C CYS A 84 20.72 -4.31 -0.99
N VAL A 85 19.48 -4.59 -0.59
CA VAL A 85 18.27 -3.90 -1.04
C VAL A 85 17.48 -3.40 0.15
N PHE A 86 16.64 -2.38 -0.05
CA PHE A 86 15.69 -1.94 0.96
C PHE A 86 14.25 -2.10 0.45
N GLN A 87 13.30 -2.23 1.38
CA GLN A 87 11.87 -2.10 1.07
C GLN A 87 11.18 -1.14 2.02
N THR A 88 10.16 -0.46 1.51
CA THR A 88 9.40 0.55 2.25
C THR A 88 8.12 0.05 2.91
N GLY A 89 7.78 -1.23 2.71
CA GLY A 89 6.64 -1.88 3.36
C GLY A 89 6.75 -1.83 4.88
N MET A 90 5.66 -1.43 5.56
CA MET A 90 5.63 -1.27 7.02
C MET A 90 5.18 -2.53 7.76
N VAL A 91 4.43 -3.40 7.07
CA VAL A 91 3.83 -4.62 7.60
C VAL A 91 4.11 -5.82 6.70
N GLY A 92 3.78 -7.00 7.18
CA GLY A 92 3.96 -8.27 6.46
C GLY A 92 5.41 -8.68 6.24
N TYR A 93 6.24 -8.64 7.29
CA TYR A 93 7.60 -9.19 7.22
C TYR A 93 7.62 -10.72 7.00
N PRO A 94 6.70 -11.56 7.52
CA PRO A 94 6.71 -12.99 7.21
C PRO A 94 6.49 -13.27 5.72
N GLU A 95 5.52 -12.58 5.11
CA GLU A 95 5.21 -12.66 3.70
C GLU A 95 6.38 -12.13 2.86
N SER A 96 6.96 -10.99 3.25
CA SER A 96 8.12 -10.41 2.56
C SER A 96 9.33 -11.35 2.60
N LEU A 97 9.64 -11.96 3.74
CA LEU A 97 10.80 -12.85 3.89
C LEU A 97 10.63 -14.14 3.09
N THR A 98 9.39 -14.55 2.82
CA THR A 98 9.04 -15.72 2.01
C THR A 98 8.73 -15.39 0.56
N ASP A 99 8.89 -14.14 0.10
CA ASP A 99 8.78 -13.79 -1.32
C ASP A 99 10.02 -14.32 -2.09
N PRO A 100 9.84 -15.21 -3.09
CA PRO A 100 10.94 -15.75 -3.88
C PRO A 100 11.79 -14.71 -4.60
N SER A 101 11.24 -13.53 -4.86
CA SER A 101 11.89 -12.42 -5.56
C SER A 101 13.09 -11.85 -4.79
N TYR A 102 13.17 -12.07 -3.47
CA TYR A 102 14.32 -11.70 -2.64
C TYR A 102 15.46 -12.72 -2.61
N ARG A 103 15.39 -13.80 -3.41
CA ARG A 103 16.41 -14.87 -3.38
C ARG A 103 17.83 -14.31 -3.51
N GLY A 104 18.65 -14.54 -2.49
CA GLY A 104 20.06 -14.12 -2.49
C GLY A 104 20.31 -12.65 -2.16
N GLN A 105 19.28 -11.89 -1.78
CA GLN A 105 19.39 -10.48 -1.38
C GLN A 105 19.50 -10.33 0.14
N ILE A 106 20.25 -9.32 0.59
CA ILE A 106 20.25 -8.86 1.98
C ILE A 106 19.18 -7.76 2.09
N LEU A 107 18.12 -8.03 2.85
CA LEU A 107 16.95 -7.16 2.93
C LEU A 107 17.06 -6.19 4.10
N VAL A 108 16.94 -4.90 3.79
CA VAL A 108 16.83 -3.81 4.78
C VAL A 108 15.37 -3.39 4.89
N LEU A 109 14.79 -3.54 6.08
CA LEU A 109 13.44 -3.02 6.33
C LEU A 109 13.53 -1.57 6.81
N THR A 110 12.84 -0.66 6.14
CA THR A 110 12.85 0.75 6.56
C THR A 110 12.00 1.00 7.79
N TYR A 111 10.95 0.19 8.01
CA TYR A 111 10.15 0.31 9.22
C TYR A 111 11.00 -0.11 10.43
N PRO A 112 11.15 0.77 11.44
CA PRO A 112 12.18 0.58 12.45
C PRO A 112 11.87 -0.53 13.45
N LEU A 113 10.59 -0.84 13.71
CA LEU A 113 10.16 -1.78 14.74
C LEU A 113 9.69 -3.10 14.11
N VAL A 114 10.50 -4.14 14.15
CA VAL A 114 10.22 -5.41 13.44
C VAL A 114 10.16 -6.58 14.42
N GLY A 115 9.19 -7.49 14.25
CA GLY A 115 9.00 -8.66 15.10
C GLY A 115 7.83 -8.55 16.10
N ASN A 116 7.16 -7.39 16.16
CA ASN A 116 6.09 -7.06 17.09
C ASN A 116 4.90 -8.03 17.08
N TYR A 117 4.58 -8.64 15.92
CA TYR A 117 3.51 -9.63 15.80
C TYR A 117 4.00 -11.08 15.62
N GLY A 118 5.28 -11.34 15.90
CA GLY A 118 5.86 -12.69 15.86
C GLY A 118 5.78 -13.31 14.46
N VAL A 119 5.78 -14.64 14.39
CA VAL A 119 5.68 -15.40 13.15
C VAL A 119 4.58 -16.44 13.30
N PRO A 120 3.64 -16.54 12.34
CA PRO A 120 2.61 -17.58 12.33
C PRO A 120 3.18 -19.01 12.29
N ASP A 121 2.33 -20.00 12.57
CA ASP A 121 2.72 -21.40 12.43
C ASP A 121 2.81 -21.79 10.94
N GLN A 122 3.97 -22.31 10.53
CA GLN A 122 4.22 -22.78 9.16
C GLN A 122 3.56 -24.12 8.87
N GLN A 123 3.14 -24.86 9.89
CA GLN A 123 2.38 -26.11 9.76
C GLN A 123 0.89 -25.88 9.55
N GLU A 124 0.39 -24.68 9.83
CA GLU A 124 -1.01 -24.35 9.58
C GLU A 124 -1.26 -24.28 8.07
N THR A 125 -2.24 -25.06 7.63
CA THR A 125 -2.52 -25.26 6.22
C THR A 125 -3.62 -24.34 5.72
N ASP A 126 -3.45 -23.87 4.49
CA ASP A 126 -4.41 -23.02 3.80
C ASP A 126 -5.74 -23.76 3.60
N ALA A 127 -6.85 -23.14 3.99
CA ALA A 127 -8.17 -23.78 3.92
C ALA A 127 -8.61 -24.13 2.47
N LEU A 128 -8.14 -23.36 1.49
CA LEU A 128 -8.44 -23.55 0.07
C LEU A 128 -7.50 -24.57 -0.57
N LEU A 129 -6.20 -24.45 -0.32
CA LEU A 129 -5.16 -25.21 -1.03
C LEU A 129 -4.67 -26.45 -0.28
N LYS A 130 -4.98 -26.57 1.02
CA LYS A 130 -4.73 -27.69 1.96
C LYS A 130 -3.28 -28.08 2.20
N ASP A 131 -2.47 -28.11 1.15
CA ASP A 131 -1.08 -28.56 1.21
C ASP A 131 -0.07 -27.40 1.18
N LEU A 132 -0.57 -26.16 1.18
CA LEU A 132 0.26 -24.95 1.26
C LEU A 132 0.09 -24.32 2.65
N PRO A 133 1.13 -23.67 3.18
CA PRO A 133 1.02 -22.94 4.42
C PRO A 133 0.03 -21.77 4.28
N ALA A 134 -0.72 -21.49 5.35
CA ALA A 134 -1.78 -20.48 5.34
C ALA A 134 -1.26 -19.04 5.23
N TYR A 135 -0.14 -18.73 5.90
CA TYR A 135 0.32 -17.35 6.14
C TYR A 135 1.67 -17.01 5.50
N PHE A 136 2.12 -17.80 4.53
CA PHE A 136 3.42 -17.62 3.87
C PHE A 136 3.26 -17.65 2.36
N GLU A 137 4.21 -17.01 1.66
CA GLU A 137 4.18 -16.84 0.21
C GLU A 137 5.06 -17.82 -0.54
N SER A 138 5.83 -18.64 0.18
CA SER A 138 6.57 -19.78 -0.34
C SER A 138 6.84 -20.79 0.79
N ASN A 139 7.64 -21.82 0.52
CA ASN A 139 7.99 -22.86 1.50
C ASN A 139 9.18 -22.50 2.41
N GLN A 140 9.89 -21.38 2.20
CA GLN A 140 11.11 -21.05 2.95
C GLN A 140 11.37 -19.55 2.98
N ILE A 141 12.29 -19.11 3.84
CA ILE A 141 12.83 -17.74 3.75
C ILE A 141 13.77 -17.65 2.54
N HIS A 142 13.60 -16.60 1.73
CA HIS A 142 14.38 -16.40 0.50
C HIS A 142 15.53 -15.38 0.63
N VAL A 143 15.43 -14.44 1.57
CA VAL A 143 16.52 -13.47 1.81
C VAL A 143 17.78 -14.19 2.26
N ALA A 144 18.94 -13.70 1.82
CA ALA A 144 20.24 -14.15 2.32
C ALA A 144 20.52 -13.66 3.74
N GLY A 145 19.95 -12.51 4.11
CA GLY A 145 20.03 -11.96 5.47
C GLY A 145 19.09 -10.77 5.65
N LEU A 146 18.86 -10.39 6.91
CA LEU A 146 17.91 -9.35 7.29
C LEU A 146 18.56 -8.25 8.15
N ILE A 147 18.30 -6.99 7.80
CA ILE A 147 18.76 -5.80 8.53
C ILE A 147 17.55 -5.00 8.99
N VAL A 148 17.47 -4.71 10.29
CA VAL A 148 16.37 -3.93 10.88
C VAL A 148 16.89 -2.85 11.81
N GLY A 149 16.07 -1.81 12.06
CA GLY A 149 16.40 -0.78 13.05
C GLY A 149 16.40 -1.37 14.47
N GLN A 150 15.29 -1.98 14.85
CA GLN A 150 15.06 -2.61 16.14
C GLN A 150 14.26 -3.90 15.97
N ALA A 151 14.72 -4.96 16.64
CA ALA A 151 14.02 -6.24 16.70
C ALA A 151 13.25 -6.36 18.03
N SER A 152 11.97 -6.73 17.96
CA SER A 152 11.16 -7.10 19.12
C SER A 152 11.42 -8.56 19.46
N ALA A 153 11.95 -8.87 20.65
CA ALA A 153 12.04 -10.27 21.09
C ALA A 153 10.70 -10.80 21.61
N GLU A 154 9.93 -9.95 22.28
CA GLU A 154 8.56 -10.27 22.66
C GLU A 154 7.60 -9.88 21.54
N PHE A 155 6.59 -10.70 21.33
CA PHE A 155 5.58 -10.51 20.30
C PHE A 155 4.17 -10.66 20.87
N SER A 156 3.20 -9.97 20.27
CA SER A 156 1.80 -10.05 20.68
C SER A 156 0.87 -10.04 19.46
N HIS A 157 0.50 -11.24 19.02
CA HIS A 157 -0.49 -11.44 17.97
C HIS A 157 -1.17 -12.79 18.14
N HIS A 158 -2.47 -12.85 17.87
CA HIS A 158 -3.25 -14.08 18.06
C HIS A 158 -2.83 -15.24 17.16
N LEU A 159 -2.21 -14.94 16.00
CA LEU A 159 -1.63 -15.94 15.09
C LEU A 159 -0.17 -16.28 15.42
N ALA A 160 0.50 -15.58 16.33
CA ALA A 160 1.93 -15.77 16.52
C ALA A 160 2.23 -17.10 17.23
N HIS A 161 3.11 -17.90 16.61
CA HIS A 161 3.60 -19.16 17.14
C HIS A 161 5.04 -19.04 17.67
N SER A 162 5.88 -18.22 17.03
CA SER A 162 7.29 -18.04 17.42
C SER A 162 7.76 -16.59 17.25
N SER A 163 8.90 -16.25 17.85
CA SER A 163 9.55 -14.97 17.60
C SER A 163 10.17 -14.94 16.20
N LEU A 164 10.35 -13.73 15.65
CA LEU A 164 11.07 -13.57 14.38
C LEU A 164 12.50 -14.10 14.46
N GLY A 165 13.21 -13.85 15.57
CA GLY A 165 14.58 -14.32 15.76
C GLY A 165 14.70 -15.85 15.78
N ASP A 166 13.77 -16.54 16.46
CA ASP A 166 13.79 -18.01 16.52
C ASP A 166 13.47 -18.64 15.17
N TRP A 167 12.56 -18.04 14.39
CA TRP A 167 12.31 -18.46 13.02
C TRP A 167 13.54 -18.30 12.12
N LEU A 168 14.20 -17.14 12.16
CA LEU A 168 15.43 -16.89 11.40
C LEU A 168 16.55 -17.86 11.77
N LYS A 169 16.73 -18.15 13.07
CA LYS A 169 17.70 -19.15 13.55
C LYS A 169 17.41 -20.54 13.01
N ARG A 170 16.14 -20.96 13.06
CA ARG A 170 15.69 -22.27 12.56
C ARG A 170 15.94 -22.43 11.06
N GLU A 171 15.67 -21.38 10.29
CA GLU A 171 15.87 -21.36 8.82
C GLU A 171 17.33 -21.08 8.42
N GLY A 172 18.23 -20.84 9.38
CA GLY A 172 19.64 -20.58 9.10
C GLY A 172 19.92 -19.23 8.42
N VAL A 173 19.09 -18.22 8.70
CA VAL A 173 19.17 -16.89 8.10
C VAL A 173 19.82 -15.89 9.06
N PRO A 174 20.99 -15.32 8.72
CA PRO A 174 21.60 -14.25 9.48
C PRO A 174 20.75 -12.98 9.53
N ALA A 175 20.73 -12.33 10.68
CA ALA A 175 20.04 -11.05 10.83
C ALA A 175 20.67 -10.18 11.91
N ILE A 176 20.72 -8.86 11.67
CA ILE A 176 21.24 -7.87 12.60
C ILE A 176 20.25 -6.72 12.84
N TYR A 177 20.20 -6.23 14.08
CA TYR A 177 19.45 -5.04 14.48
C TYR A 177 20.36 -4.00 15.13
N GLY A 178 19.83 -2.81 15.42
CA GLY A 178 20.61 -1.70 15.98
C GLY A 178 21.41 -0.95 14.93
N VAL A 179 21.04 -1.09 13.65
CA VAL A 179 21.69 -0.43 12.52
C VAL A 179 20.79 0.69 12.01
N ASP A 180 21.36 1.83 11.61
CA ASP A 180 20.60 2.93 11.00
C ASP A 180 20.14 2.56 9.58
N THR A 181 18.97 1.92 9.49
CA THR A 181 18.37 1.51 8.23
C THR A 181 18.00 2.69 7.33
N ARG A 182 17.76 3.88 7.90
CA ARG A 182 17.52 5.10 7.12
C ARG A 182 18.79 5.58 6.42
N ALA A 183 19.93 5.56 7.11
CA ALA A 183 21.23 5.89 6.52
C ALA A 183 21.59 4.92 5.39
N ILE A 184 21.39 3.62 5.59
CA ILE A 184 21.61 2.59 4.56
C ILE A 184 20.69 2.84 3.35
N THR A 185 19.41 3.09 3.60
CA THR A 185 18.42 3.36 2.54
C THR A 185 18.80 4.57 1.70
N LYS A 186 19.25 5.67 2.33
CA LYS A 186 19.73 6.86 1.61
C LYS A 186 20.94 6.54 0.74
N ARG A 187 21.91 5.80 1.28
CA ARG A 187 23.12 5.38 0.58
C ARG A 187 22.79 4.54 -0.67
N ILE A 188 21.94 3.52 -0.52
CA ILE A 188 21.47 2.69 -1.66
C ILE A 188 20.72 3.55 -2.69
N ARG A 189 19.90 4.51 -2.26
CA ARG A 189 19.19 5.41 -3.20
C ARG A 189 20.14 6.34 -3.97
N GLU A 190 21.19 6.82 -3.31
CA GLU A 190 22.17 7.76 -3.87
C GLU A 190 23.18 7.07 -4.80
N GLU A 191 23.67 5.89 -4.43
CA GLU A 191 24.71 5.16 -5.16
C GLU A 191 24.16 4.04 -6.06
N GLY A 192 22.93 3.60 -5.81
CA GLY A 192 22.35 2.41 -6.40
C GLY A 192 22.49 1.18 -5.50
N VAL A 193 21.76 0.13 -5.85
CA VAL A 193 21.88 -1.16 -5.19
C VAL A 193 23.30 -1.71 -5.39
N MET A 194 23.87 -2.21 -4.29
CA MET A 194 25.26 -2.64 -4.21
C MET A 194 25.36 -3.97 -3.49
N LEU A 195 26.50 -4.63 -3.63
CA LEU A 195 26.76 -5.85 -2.87
C LEU A 195 26.97 -5.53 -1.39
N GLY A 196 26.46 -6.42 -0.53
CA GLY A 196 26.63 -6.41 0.90
C GLY A 196 27.15 -7.75 1.42
N LYS A 197 27.70 -7.73 2.63
CA LYS A 197 28.00 -8.92 3.43
C LYS A 197 27.53 -8.71 4.87
N ILE A 198 26.96 -9.74 5.49
CA ILE A 198 26.82 -9.80 6.95
C ILE A 198 27.96 -10.68 7.45
N LEU A 199 28.86 -10.08 8.23
CA LEU A 199 30.09 -10.70 8.72
C LEU A 199 30.00 -10.96 10.22
N PHE A 200 30.28 -12.19 10.63
CA PHE A 200 30.37 -12.58 12.03
C PHE A 200 31.82 -12.76 12.49
N PRO A 201 32.10 -12.60 13.80
CA PRO A 201 33.38 -12.99 14.38
C PRO A 201 33.70 -14.46 14.13
N THR A 202 34.94 -14.77 13.77
CA THR A 202 35.45 -16.14 13.60
C THR A 202 35.33 -16.98 14.88
N SER A 203 35.34 -16.35 16.06
CA SER A 203 35.09 -17.00 17.34
C SER A 203 33.67 -17.56 17.49
N VAL A 204 32.72 -17.07 16.68
CA VAL A 204 31.32 -17.48 16.71
C VAL A 204 31.00 -18.48 15.61
N VAL A 205 31.40 -18.18 14.36
CA VAL A 205 31.04 -19.00 13.17
C VAL A 205 32.19 -19.87 12.65
N GLY A 206 33.35 -19.83 13.30
CA GLY A 206 34.58 -20.46 12.82
C GLY A 206 35.25 -19.66 11.69
N ALA A 207 36.53 -19.95 11.42
CA ALA A 207 37.28 -19.23 10.39
C ALA A 207 36.78 -19.50 8.96
N GLY A 208 36.28 -20.70 8.64
CA GLY A 208 35.80 -21.03 7.30
C GLY A 208 36.83 -20.78 6.19
N ALA A 209 36.36 -20.67 4.93
CA ALA A 209 37.18 -20.23 3.80
C ALA A 209 37.26 -18.70 3.78
N GLN A 210 38.43 -18.15 4.12
CA GLN A 210 38.67 -16.72 4.21
C GLN A 210 39.02 -16.13 2.84
N VAL A 211 38.47 -14.95 2.54
CA VAL A 211 38.84 -14.16 1.37
C VAL A 211 39.70 -12.98 1.79
N ALA A 212 40.86 -12.81 1.16
CA ALA A 212 41.70 -11.65 1.39
C ALA A 212 41.20 -10.46 0.55
N ASP A 213 40.63 -9.46 1.20
CA ASP A 213 40.27 -8.15 0.64
C ASP A 213 40.44 -7.02 1.67
N GLU A 214 40.16 -5.77 1.30
CA GLU A 214 40.27 -4.63 2.22
C GLU A 214 39.43 -4.83 3.49
N THR A 215 38.26 -5.47 3.41
CA THR A 215 37.41 -5.75 4.58
C THR A 215 38.11 -6.69 5.56
N SER A 216 38.81 -7.73 5.09
CA SER A 216 39.59 -8.62 5.96
C SER A 216 40.77 -7.93 6.66
N SER A 217 41.28 -6.83 6.11
CA SER A 217 42.35 -6.05 6.76
C SER A 217 41.82 -5.15 7.88
N VAL A 218 40.58 -4.68 7.76
CA VAL A 218 39.91 -3.82 8.75
C VAL A 218 39.23 -4.65 9.84
N LEU A 219 38.73 -5.84 9.51
CA LEU A 219 38.05 -6.77 10.41
C LEU A 219 38.75 -8.16 10.42
N PRO A 220 39.98 -8.27 10.93
CA PRO A 220 40.78 -9.51 10.84
C PRO A 220 40.18 -10.68 11.63
N ASP A 221 39.43 -10.40 12.69
CA ASP A 221 38.81 -11.41 13.55
C ASP A 221 37.45 -11.90 13.04
N TYR A 222 37.00 -11.43 11.87
CA TYR A 222 35.71 -11.77 11.28
C TYR A 222 35.84 -12.80 10.16
N GLN A 223 34.82 -13.66 10.00
CA GLN A 223 34.74 -14.57 8.87
C GLN A 223 34.41 -13.79 7.60
N ASN A 224 35.42 -13.49 6.78
CA ASN A 224 35.22 -12.80 5.52
C ASN A 224 34.87 -13.76 4.39
N VAL A 225 33.85 -13.41 3.62
CA VAL A 225 33.34 -14.21 2.48
C VAL A 225 33.53 -13.45 1.17
N ALA A 226 33.47 -14.14 0.02
CA ALA A 226 33.57 -13.47 -1.28
C ALA A 226 32.37 -12.55 -1.52
N TRP A 227 32.59 -11.47 -2.27
CA TRP A 227 31.49 -10.68 -2.83
C TRP A 227 30.78 -11.52 -3.90
N VAL A 228 29.49 -11.77 -3.72
CA VAL A 228 28.68 -12.55 -4.68
C VAL A 228 27.55 -11.68 -5.21
N ASP A 229 27.51 -11.49 -6.53
CA ASP A 229 26.34 -10.93 -7.19
C ASP A 229 25.35 -12.06 -7.52
N PRO A 230 24.20 -12.15 -6.83
CA PRO A 230 23.23 -13.21 -7.09
C PRO A 230 22.65 -13.11 -8.51
N ASN A 231 22.60 -11.91 -9.11
CA ASN A 231 22.02 -11.68 -10.43
C ASN A 231 22.86 -12.27 -11.57
N ALA A 232 24.13 -12.62 -11.32
CA ALA A 232 24.98 -13.29 -12.30
C ALA A 232 24.61 -14.77 -12.52
N THR A 233 23.62 -15.28 -11.77
CA THR A 233 23.16 -16.67 -11.84
C THR A 233 21.67 -16.75 -12.14
N ASN A 234 21.21 -17.88 -12.67
CA ASN A 234 19.79 -18.14 -12.85
C ASN A 234 19.15 -18.44 -11.47
N LEU A 235 18.65 -17.40 -10.81
CA LEU A 235 17.97 -17.50 -9.51
C LEU A 235 16.62 -18.21 -9.62
N VAL A 236 15.95 -18.10 -10.77
CA VAL A 236 14.68 -18.76 -11.05
C VAL A 236 14.79 -20.28 -10.93
N ALA A 237 15.85 -20.87 -11.46
CA ALA A 237 16.12 -22.31 -11.34
C ALA A 237 16.29 -22.78 -9.89
N GLN A 238 16.62 -21.88 -8.95
CA GLN A 238 16.75 -22.21 -7.53
C GLN A 238 15.40 -22.22 -6.81
N VAL A 239 14.45 -21.40 -7.24
CA VAL A 239 13.18 -21.16 -6.54
C VAL A 239 11.97 -21.82 -7.20
N SER A 240 12.03 -22.07 -8.51
CA SER A 240 10.97 -22.77 -9.26
C SER A 240 10.67 -24.14 -8.65
N CYS A 241 9.40 -24.52 -8.71
CA CYS A 241 8.93 -25.87 -8.43
C CYS A 241 9.70 -26.90 -9.29
N ARG A 242 9.85 -28.12 -8.76
CA ARG A 242 10.65 -29.18 -9.39
C ARG A 242 9.84 -30.06 -10.35
N GLN A 243 8.54 -30.12 -10.15
CA GLN A 243 7.63 -30.96 -10.92
C GLN A 243 6.29 -30.24 -11.07
N PRO A 244 5.56 -30.47 -12.18
CA PRO A 244 4.21 -29.95 -12.36
C PRO A 244 3.28 -30.32 -11.20
N ARG A 245 2.45 -29.38 -10.78
CA ARG A 245 1.45 -29.58 -9.72
C ARG A 245 0.13 -28.93 -10.10
N THR A 246 -0.97 -29.63 -9.85
CA THR A 246 -2.31 -29.13 -10.13
C THR A 246 -3.00 -28.73 -8.83
N TYR A 247 -3.62 -27.55 -8.83
CA TYR A 247 -4.47 -27.05 -7.77
C TYR A 247 -5.89 -26.90 -8.32
N SER A 248 -6.82 -27.67 -7.77
CA SER A 248 -8.20 -27.69 -8.26
C SER A 248 -9.12 -26.90 -7.32
N PRO A 249 -10.07 -26.13 -7.87
CA PRO A 249 -11.10 -25.46 -7.08
C PRO A 249 -12.12 -26.46 -6.53
N ALA A 250 -12.90 -26.03 -5.55
CA ALA A 250 -14.03 -26.82 -5.08
C ALA A 250 -15.08 -26.99 -6.21
N PRO A 251 -15.76 -28.15 -6.31
CA PRO A 251 -16.72 -28.42 -7.38
C PRO A 251 -17.81 -27.35 -7.55
N GLU A 252 -18.24 -26.74 -6.45
CA GLU A 252 -19.27 -25.71 -6.36
C GLU A 252 -18.83 -24.33 -6.89
N THR A 253 -17.53 -24.02 -6.84
CA THR A 253 -16.97 -22.76 -7.36
C THR A 253 -16.27 -22.93 -8.69
N ALA A 254 -16.03 -24.17 -9.13
CA ALA A 254 -15.32 -24.49 -10.36
C ALA A 254 -15.96 -23.88 -11.61
N LEU A 255 -15.23 -23.03 -12.31
CA LEU A 255 -15.64 -22.47 -13.60
C LEU A 255 -15.57 -23.56 -14.67
N LYS A 256 -16.67 -23.78 -15.37
CA LYS A 256 -16.79 -24.80 -16.42
C LYS A 256 -16.72 -24.20 -17.81
N ARG A 257 -16.03 -24.90 -18.69
CA ARG A 257 -16.09 -24.70 -20.14
C ARG A 257 -17.43 -25.21 -20.68
N PRO A 258 -17.82 -24.82 -21.92
CA PRO A 258 -19.00 -25.37 -22.59
C PRO A 258 -18.98 -26.91 -22.76
N ASP A 259 -17.79 -27.52 -22.77
CA ASP A 259 -17.61 -28.99 -22.86
C ASP A 259 -17.66 -29.70 -21.49
N GLY A 260 -17.89 -28.95 -20.39
CA GLY A 260 -17.98 -29.48 -19.03
C GLY A 260 -16.64 -29.63 -18.28
N ARG A 261 -15.49 -29.43 -18.94
CA ARG A 261 -14.18 -29.44 -18.26
C ARG A 261 -14.03 -28.18 -17.40
N THR A 262 -13.35 -28.28 -16.26
CA THR A 262 -12.97 -27.09 -15.48
C THR A 262 -12.01 -26.23 -16.29
N LEU A 263 -12.19 -24.91 -16.23
CA LEU A 263 -11.31 -23.94 -16.88
C LEU A 263 -9.89 -24.11 -16.32
N ARG A 264 -8.92 -24.35 -17.22
CA ARG A 264 -7.54 -24.67 -16.85
C ARG A 264 -6.57 -23.58 -17.28
N ILE A 265 -5.85 -23.03 -16.32
CA ILE A 265 -4.73 -22.11 -16.56
C ILE A 265 -3.41 -22.82 -16.25
N VAL A 266 -2.44 -22.71 -17.16
CA VAL A 266 -1.06 -23.16 -16.90
C VAL A 266 -0.26 -21.99 -16.39
N ALA A 267 0.32 -22.12 -15.19
CA ALA A 267 1.18 -21.14 -14.57
C ALA A 267 2.64 -21.59 -14.66
N VAL A 268 3.49 -20.80 -15.32
CA VAL A 268 4.94 -21.05 -15.33
C VAL A 268 5.53 -20.45 -14.07
N ASP A 269 6.05 -21.31 -13.20
CA ASP A 269 6.68 -20.92 -11.94
C ASP A 269 8.10 -20.43 -12.22
N ILE A 270 8.25 -19.11 -12.28
CA ILE A 270 9.53 -18.44 -12.35
C ILE A 270 9.94 -17.81 -11.01
N GLY A 271 9.35 -18.27 -9.90
CA GLY A 271 9.48 -17.69 -8.55
C GLY A 271 8.13 -17.30 -7.96
N MET A 272 7.13 -18.14 -8.16
CA MET A 272 5.72 -17.88 -7.90
C MET A 272 5.41 -17.73 -6.41
N LYS A 273 4.75 -16.64 -6.04
CA LYS A 273 4.14 -16.48 -4.71
C LYS A 273 2.86 -17.31 -4.58
N TYR A 274 2.66 -17.92 -3.42
CA TYR A 274 1.48 -18.74 -3.15
C TYR A 274 0.16 -17.98 -3.28
N ASN A 275 0.10 -16.68 -2.99
CA ASN A 275 -1.16 -15.97 -3.14
C ASN A 275 -1.62 -15.81 -4.60
N GLN A 276 -0.72 -15.95 -5.59
CA GLN A 276 -1.13 -16.05 -6.99
C GLN A 276 -1.94 -17.33 -7.25
N ILE A 277 -1.56 -18.44 -6.61
CA ILE A 277 -2.30 -19.71 -6.66
C ILE A 277 -3.67 -19.53 -6.00
N ARG A 278 -3.70 -18.94 -4.80
CA ARG A 278 -4.95 -18.64 -4.07
C ARG A 278 -5.89 -17.77 -4.92
N CYS A 279 -5.36 -16.76 -5.59
CA CYS A 279 -6.13 -15.84 -6.43
C CYS A 279 -6.83 -16.52 -7.61
N PHE A 280 -6.21 -17.52 -8.23
CA PHE A 280 -6.83 -18.30 -9.30
C PHE A 280 -7.82 -19.33 -8.77
N VAL A 281 -7.43 -20.13 -7.78
CA VAL A 281 -8.26 -21.24 -7.30
C VAL A 281 -9.52 -20.72 -6.61
N LYS A 282 -9.45 -19.59 -5.88
CA LYS A 282 -10.63 -18.97 -5.25
C LYS A 282 -11.66 -18.49 -6.26
N ARG A 283 -11.22 -18.22 -7.49
CA ARG A 283 -12.07 -17.83 -8.64
C ARG A 283 -12.54 -19.01 -9.48
N GLY A 284 -12.37 -20.24 -8.99
CA GLY A 284 -12.89 -21.43 -9.67
C GLY A 284 -12.01 -21.95 -10.80
N VAL A 285 -10.74 -21.55 -10.87
CA VAL A 285 -9.79 -22.01 -11.89
C VAL A 285 -9.03 -23.24 -11.42
N GLU A 286 -8.90 -24.24 -12.30
CA GLU A 286 -7.88 -25.29 -12.12
C GLU A 286 -6.53 -24.77 -12.59
N LEU A 287 -5.57 -24.66 -11.66
CA LEU A 287 -4.25 -24.11 -11.94
C LEU A 287 -3.20 -25.22 -12.01
N VAL A 288 -2.54 -25.35 -13.15
CA VAL A 288 -1.41 -26.26 -13.33
C VAL A 288 -0.11 -25.45 -13.26
N VAL A 289 0.58 -25.53 -12.14
CA VAL A 289 1.87 -24.87 -11.92
C VAL A 289 2.98 -25.76 -12.46
N VAL A 290 3.82 -25.24 -13.35
CA VAL A 290 4.89 -25.99 -14.02
C VAL A 290 6.26 -25.33 -13.79
N PRO A 291 7.35 -26.11 -13.79
CA PRO A 291 8.71 -25.56 -13.66
C PRO A 291 9.04 -24.51 -14.73
N TRP A 292 9.94 -23.58 -14.43
CA TRP A 292 10.38 -22.51 -15.33
C TRP A 292 10.85 -23.00 -16.72
N ASP A 293 11.48 -24.18 -16.78
CA ASP A 293 12.01 -24.82 -17.98
C ASP A 293 11.11 -25.91 -18.56
N TYR A 294 9.88 -26.03 -18.07
CA TYR A 294 8.90 -26.99 -18.56
C TYR A 294 8.45 -26.68 -19.99
N ASP A 295 8.27 -27.72 -20.81
CA ASP A 295 7.73 -27.57 -22.16
C ASP A 295 6.20 -27.56 -22.15
N PHE A 296 5.61 -26.46 -21.67
CA PHE A 296 4.16 -26.30 -21.59
C PHE A 296 3.46 -26.28 -22.95
N LEU A 297 4.20 -26.09 -24.05
CA LEU A 297 3.64 -26.13 -25.40
C LEU A 297 3.48 -27.54 -25.96
N ALA A 298 4.04 -28.56 -25.31
CA ALA A 298 3.89 -29.96 -25.72
C ALA A 298 2.42 -30.42 -25.76
N ASP A 299 1.57 -29.84 -24.89
CA ASP A 299 0.13 -30.06 -24.85
C ASP A 299 -0.63 -28.72 -24.87
N ALA A 300 -0.31 -27.87 -25.86
CA ALA A 300 -0.89 -26.54 -25.98
C ALA A 300 -2.43 -26.52 -26.10
N ASP A 301 -3.05 -27.63 -26.53
CA ASP A 301 -4.50 -27.74 -26.68
C ASP A 301 -5.23 -27.91 -25.34
N SER A 302 -4.54 -28.29 -24.26
CA SER A 302 -5.13 -28.37 -22.94
C SER A 302 -5.11 -27.04 -22.16
N ILE A 303 -4.41 -26.02 -22.69
CA ILE A 303 -4.25 -24.69 -22.10
C ILE A 303 -5.42 -23.79 -22.49
N ASP A 304 -6.21 -23.33 -21.51
CA ASP A 304 -7.21 -22.28 -21.75
C ASP A 304 -6.61 -20.87 -21.58
N GLY A 305 -5.61 -20.72 -20.71
CA GLY A 305 -4.83 -19.50 -20.50
C GLY A 305 -3.43 -19.78 -19.97
N LEU A 306 -2.46 -18.94 -20.31
CA LEU A 306 -1.08 -19.02 -19.83
C LEU A 306 -0.79 -17.88 -18.86
N PHE A 307 -0.27 -18.22 -17.68
CA PHE A 307 0.14 -17.28 -16.66
C PHE A 307 1.65 -17.36 -16.42
N LEU A 308 2.33 -16.21 -16.31
CA LEU A 308 3.75 -16.09 -16.00
C LEU A 308 3.91 -15.42 -14.63
N SER A 309 4.44 -16.15 -13.65
CA SER A 309 4.50 -15.67 -12.26
C SER A 309 5.54 -14.55 -12.04
N ASN A 310 5.60 -14.04 -10.81
CA ASN A 310 6.72 -13.23 -10.35
C ASN A 310 8.00 -14.07 -10.17
N GLY A 311 9.13 -13.41 -9.86
CA GLY A 311 10.38 -14.11 -9.56
C GLY A 311 11.61 -13.23 -9.35
N PRO A 312 12.73 -13.83 -8.94
CA PRO A 312 14.00 -13.14 -8.70
C PRO A 312 14.89 -13.01 -9.95
N GLY A 313 15.82 -12.07 -9.88
CA GLY A 313 16.98 -12.01 -10.77
C GLY A 313 16.77 -11.27 -12.08
N ASP A 314 17.76 -11.42 -12.97
CA ASP A 314 17.74 -10.83 -14.31
C ASP A 314 16.91 -11.71 -15.26
N PRO A 315 15.86 -11.17 -15.90
CA PRO A 315 15.03 -11.92 -16.83
C PRO A 315 15.81 -12.52 -18.01
N THR A 316 16.93 -11.92 -18.42
CA THR A 316 17.74 -12.40 -19.55
C THR A 316 18.45 -13.73 -19.26
N THR A 317 18.50 -14.17 -18.00
CA THR A 317 19.11 -15.45 -17.60
C THR A 317 18.23 -16.68 -17.86
N ILE A 318 16.92 -16.50 -18.10
CA ILE A 318 15.94 -17.57 -18.31
C ILE A 318 15.51 -17.71 -19.79
N THR A 319 16.50 -17.73 -20.68
CA THR A 319 16.33 -17.79 -22.14
C THR A 319 15.39 -18.91 -22.62
N ALA A 320 15.43 -20.08 -21.98
CA ALA A 320 14.55 -21.20 -22.31
C ALA A 320 13.06 -20.87 -22.13
N THR A 321 12.72 -20.09 -21.09
CA THR A 321 11.34 -19.64 -20.85
C THR A 321 10.94 -18.57 -21.86
N ILE A 322 11.81 -17.59 -22.13
CA ILE A 322 11.55 -16.50 -23.10
C ILE A 322 11.27 -17.06 -24.49
N GLU A 323 12.11 -18.00 -24.96
CA GLU A 323 11.94 -18.61 -26.28
C GLU A 323 10.65 -19.45 -26.37
N ARG A 324 10.22 -20.08 -25.27
CA ARG A 324 8.91 -20.77 -25.23
C ARG A 324 7.75 -19.79 -25.25
N VAL A 325 7.80 -18.69 -24.50
CA VAL A 325 6.76 -17.65 -24.53
C VAL A 325 6.70 -17.01 -25.92
N LYS A 326 7.83 -16.79 -26.57
CA LYS A 326 7.90 -16.30 -27.96
C LYS A 326 7.20 -17.24 -28.94
N LYS A 327 7.38 -18.56 -28.78
CA LYS A 327 6.61 -19.57 -29.54
C LYS A 327 5.13 -19.51 -29.22
N ALA A 328 4.75 -19.35 -27.96
CA ALA A 328 3.35 -19.22 -27.54
C ALA A 328 2.66 -18.00 -28.18
N LEU A 329 3.35 -16.85 -28.23
CA LEU A 329 2.88 -15.64 -28.90
C LEU A 329 2.66 -15.85 -30.40
N ALA A 330 3.54 -16.60 -31.07
CA ALA A 330 3.38 -16.93 -32.48
C ALA A 330 2.20 -17.88 -32.75
N MET A 331 1.84 -18.73 -31.79
CA MET A 331 0.73 -19.68 -31.93
C MET A 331 -0.65 -19.04 -31.80
N GLN A 332 -0.78 -17.95 -31.03
CA GLN A 332 -2.05 -17.23 -30.81
C GLN A 332 -3.22 -18.13 -30.40
N LYS A 333 -2.97 -19.13 -29.55
CA LYS A 333 -3.98 -20.12 -29.12
C LYS A 333 -4.77 -19.73 -27.88
N PHE A 334 -4.15 -19.03 -26.94
CA PHE A 334 -4.73 -18.74 -25.62
C PHE A 334 -4.30 -17.35 -25.13
N PRO A 335 -5.07 -16.71 -24.22
CA PRO A 335 -4.66 -15.50 -23.51
C PRO A 335 -3.41 -15.68 -22.66
N ILE A 336 -2.66 -14.59 -22.46
CA ILE A 336 -1.41 -14.59 -21.67
C ILE A 336 -1.44 -13.43 -20.66
N PHE A 337 -1.16 -13.74 -19.39
CA PHE A 337 -1.00 -12.76 -18.32
C PHE A 337 0.34 -12.95 -17.60
N GLY A 338 1.11 -11.87 -17.42
CA GLY A 338 2.38 -11.89 -16.70
C GLY A 338 2.41 -10.93 -15.51
N ILE A 339 3.06 -11.34 -14.41
CA ILE A 339 3.25 -10.51 -13.20
C ILE A 339 4.75 -10.38 -12.90
N CYS A 340 5.23 -9.16 -12.63
CA CYS A 340 6.61 -8.85 -12.24
C CYS A 340 7.65 -9.43 -13.23
N LEU A 341 8.37 -10.50 -12.87
CA LEU A 341 9.27 -11.18 -13.80
C LEU A 341 8.53 -11.69 -15.05
N GLY A 342 7.28 -12.14 -14.90
CA GLY A 342 6.44 -12.57 -16.01
C GLY A 342 6.09 -11.44 -16.98
N HIS A 343 6.00 -10.20 -16.48
CA HIS A 343 5.86 -9.01 -17.32
C HIS A 343 7.11 -8.77 -18.17
N GLN A 344 8.28 -8.87 -17.56
CA GLN A 344 9.57 -8.71 -18.26
C GLN A 344 9.78 -9.82 -19.30
N VAL A 345 9.45 -11.08 -18.97
CA VAL A 345 9.51 -12.21 -19.90
C VAL A 345 8.58 -12.00 -21.09
N LEU A 346 7.34 -11.54 -20.86
CA LEU A 346 6.38 -11.27 -21.94
C LEU A 346 6.89 -10.14 -22.85
N ALA A 347 7.44 -9.08 -22.28
CA ALA A 347 8.00 -7.96 -23.03
C ALA A 347 9.22 -8.39 -23.90
N LEU A 348 10.17 -9.12 -23.31
CA LEU A 348 11.34 -9.66 -24.02
C LEU A 348 10.93 -10.63 -25.13
N ALA A 349 9.98 -11.53 -24.86
CA ALA A 349 9.46 -12.47 -25.85
C ALA A 349 8.75 -11.75 -27.02
N SER A 350 8.22 -10.56 -26.77
CA SER A 350 7.61 -9.69 -27.78
C SER A 350 8.62 -8.83 -28.55
N GLY A 351 9.91 -8.81 -28.14
CA GLY A 351 10.98 -8.07 -28.80
C GLY A 351 11.39 -6.75 -28.13
N ALA A 352 10.86 -6.43 -26.94
CA ALA A 352 11.30 -5.28 -26.15
C ALA A 352 12.63 -5.56 -25.43
N GLN A 353 13.16 -4.56 -24.72
CA GLN A 353 14.36 -4.65 -23.89
C GLN A 353 14.04 -4.40 -22.41
N THR A 354 14.91 -4.90 -21.53
CA THR A 354 14.89 -4.65 -20.09
C THR A 354 16.18 -3.98 -19.63
N GLU A 355 16.11 -3.23 -18.54
CA GLU A 355 17.28 -2.59 -17.92
C GLU A 355 17.29 -2.79 -16.41
N LYS A 356 18.49 -2.80 -15.81
CA LYS A 356 18.64 -2.82 -14.35
C LYS A 356 18.38 -1.42 -13.81
N MET A 357 17.43 -1.30 -12.92
CA MET A 357 17.11 -0.05 -12.25
C MET A 357 18.19 0.31 -11.23
N LYS A 358 18.38 1.60 -10.98
CA LYS A 358 19.38 2.09 -10.01
C LYS A 358 19.22 1.44 -8.64
N TYR A 359 18.01 1.44 -8.09
CA TYR A 359 17.72 0.82 -6.80
C TYR A 359 16.43 -0.01 -6.79
N GLY A 360 15.76 -0.16 -7.94
CA GLY A 360 14.50 -0.90 -8.08
C GLY A 360 13.31 -0.26 -7.38
N ASN A 361 12.14 -0.85 -7.57
CA ASN A 361 10.91 -0.48 -6.89
C ASN A 361 10.55 -1.58 -5.89
N ARG A 362 10.59 -1.24 -4.59
CA ARG A 362 10.42 -2.17 -3.46
C ARG A 362 9.60 -1.54 -2.34
N GLY A 363 8.33 -1.89 -2.25
CA GLY A 363 7.41 -1.25 -1.31
C GLY A 363 5.96 -1.67 -1.47
N GLN A 364 5.12 -1.14 -0.59
CA GLN A 364 3.67 -1.39 -0.56
C GLN A 364 2.87 -0.11 -0.88
N ASN A 365 3.56 0.97 -1.25
CA ASN A 365 3.01 2.31 -1.40
C ASN A 365 3.35 2.93 -2.77
N ILE A 366 3.59 2.10 -3.80
CA ILE A 366 4.11 2.59 -5.08
C ILE A 366 2.93 2.90 -6.02
N PRO A 367 2.76 4.18 -6.43
CA PRO A 367 1.64 4.62 -7.25
C PRO A 367 1.83 4.27 -8.73
N CYS A 368 0.87 3.56 -9.30
CA CYS A 368 0.81 3.22 -10.73
C CYS A 368 -0.40 3.88 -11.38
N THR A 369 -0.17 4.66 -12.43
CA THR A 369 -1.22 5.27 -13.25
C THR A 369 -1.64 4.31 -14.35
N ASP A 370 -2.93 3.94 -14.37
CA ASP A 370 -3.57 3.24 -15.48
C ASP A 370 -3.74 4.22 -16.65
N MET A 371 -3.07 3.91 -17.76
CA MET A 371 -3.03 4.76 -18.95
C MET A 371 -4.35 4.75 -19.74
N LEU A 372 -5.24 3.80 -19.47
CA LEU A 372 -6.56 3.71 -20.11
C LEU A 372 -7.62 4.53 -19.36
N THR A 373 -7.55 4.55 -18.03
CA THR A 373 -8.58 5.19 -17.19
C THR A 373 -8.14 6.51 -16.56
N GLY A 374 -6.84 6.76 -16.49
CA GLY A 374 -6.23 7.86 -15.74
C GLY A 374 -6.28 7.68 -14.22
N ARG A 375 -6.70 6.50 -13.74
CA ARG A 375 -6.73 6.19 -12.30
C ARG A 375 -5.33 5.84 -11.80
N CYS A 376 -5.04 6.24 -10.57
CA CYS A 376 -3.84 5.87 -9.85
C CYS A 376 -4.19 4.80 -8.81
N TYR A 377 -3.42 3.73 -8.80
CA TYR A 377 -3.52 2.63 -7.84
C TYR A 377 -2.27 2.57 -6.98
N ILE A 378 -2.42 2.26 -5.69
CA ILE A 378 -1.27 1.96 -4.84
C ILE A 378 -0.95 0.47 -4.99
N THR A 379 0.31 0.15 -5.23
CA THR A 379 0.73 -1.20 -5.60
C THR A 379 1.86 -1.72 -4.71
N SER A 380 1.87 -3.04 -4.53
CA SER A 380 2.99 -3.77 -3.95
C SER A 380 3.98 -4.13 -5.05
N GLN A 381 5.26 -3.80 -4.87
CA GLN A 381 6.30 -4.07 -5.86
C GLN A 381 7.56 -4.60 -5.23
N ASN A 382 8.23 -5.51 -5.94
CA ASN A 382 9.56 -6.00 -5.60
C ASN A 382 10.33 -6.40 -6.87
N HIS A 383 10.92 -5.42 -7.57
CA HIS A 383 11.75 -5.69 -8.74
C HIS A 383 12.93 -4.74 -8.87
N GLY A 384 14.05 -5.27 -9.39
CA GLY A 384 15.28 -4.53 -9.67
C GLY A 384 15.51 -4.23 -11.16
N TYR A 385 14.66 -4.75 -12.04
CA TYR A 385 14.71 -4.57 -13.49
C TYR A 385 13.39 -3.98 -13.97
N ALA A 386 13.41 -3.23 -15.07
CA ALA A 386 12.22 -2.65 -15.69
C ALA A 386 12.24 -2.86 -17.21
N VAL A 387 11.06 -2.88 -17.83
CA VAL A 387 10.92 -2.88 -19.28
C VAL A 387 11.14 -1.47 -19.81
N ARG A 388 11.91 -1.37 -20.89
CA ARG A 388 12.15 -0.11 -21.60
C ARG A 388 10.99 0.22 -22.54
N ALA A 389 10.13 1.14 -22.12
CA ALA A 389 8.94 1.55 -22.86
C ALA A 389 9.22 2.02 -24.30
N ASP A 390 10.37 2.67 -24.53
CA ASP A 390 10.81 3.16 -25.83
C ASP A 390 11.21 2.04 -26.82
N THR A 391 11.33 0.81 -26.33
CA THR A 391 11.66 -0.38 -27.14
C THR A 391 10.45 -1.28 -27.43
N LEU A 392 9.25 -0.88 -26.97
CA LEU A 392 8.04 -1.66 -27.19
C LEU A 392 7.67 -1.70 -28.69
N PRO A 393 7.28 -2.87 -29.23
CA PRO A 393 6.71 -2.97 -30.57
C PRO A 393 5.42 -2.14 -30.73
N GLU A 394 5.10 -1.67 -31.94
CA GLU A 394 3.95 -0.79 -32.21
C GLU A 394 2.59 -1.33 -31.75
N ASN A 395 2.43 -2.65 -31.76
CA ASN A 395 1.22 -3.37 -31.36
C ASN A 395 1.09 -3.55 -29.84
N ILE A 396 2.09 -3.17 -29.06
CA ILE A 396 2.12 -3.25 -27.60
C ILE A 396 2.21 -1.83 -27.03
N LYS A 397 1.33 -1.54 -26.06
CA LYS A 397 1.26 -0.22 -25.42
C LYS A 397 1.39 -0.36 -23.92
N GLU A 398 1.84 0.71 -23.29
CA GLU A 398 1.88 0.82 -21.83
C GLU A 398 0.47 0.75 -21.26
N LEU A 399 0.29 -0.13 -20.28
CA LEU A 399 -0.95 -0.27 -19.51
C LEU A 399 -0.88 0.56 -18.23
N PHE A 400 0.24 0.44 -17.50
CA PHE A 400 0.51 1.18 -16.28
C PHE A 400 1.86 1.86 -16.36
N VAL A 401 1.98 3.03 -15.72
CA VAL A 401 3.24 3.78 -15.57
C VAL A 401 3.40 4.21 -14.11
N ASN A 402 4.62 4.09 -13.59
CA ASN A 402 4.95 4.51 -12.23
C ASN A 402 4.84 6.04 -12.12
N ALA A 403 4.03 6.54 -11.19
CA ALA A 403 3.81 7.98 -11.06
C ALA A 403 5.00 8.73 -10.41
N ASN A 404 5.94 8.02 -9.78
CA ASN A 404 7.11 8.62 -9.15
C ASN A 404 8.30 8.77 -10.10
N ASP A 405 8.61 7.74 -10.89
CA ASP A 405 9.84 7.69 -11.71
C ASP A 405 9.57 7.51 -13.22
N GLY A 406 8.33 7.26 -13.62
CA GLY A 406 7.94 7.08 -15.02
C GLY A 406 8.32 5.73 -15.62
N SER A 407 8.79 4.75 -14.85
CA SER A 407 9.07 3.41 -15.38
C SER A 407 7.81 2.70 -15.85
N ASN A 408 7.96 1.78 -16.80
CA ASN A 408 6.86 0.95 -17.26
C ASN A 408 6.39 0.00 -16.14
N GLU A 409 5.09 -0.01 -15.89
CA GLU A 409 4.48 -0.83 -14.83
C GLU A 409 3.50 -1.87 -15.39
N GLY A 410 3.40 -1.96 -16.71
CA GLY A 410 2.55 -2.91 -17.39
C GLY A 410 2.42 -2.61 -18.87
N ILE A 411 2.06 -3.64 -19.63
CA ILE A 411 1.83 -3.57 -21.07
C ILE A 411 0.59 -4.36 -21.47
N TYR A 412 -0.02 -3.97 -22.59
CA TYR A 412 -1.09 -4.73 -23.22
C TYR A 412 -0.93 -4.75 -24.75
N HIS A 413 -1.38 -5.84 -25.37
CA HIS A 413 -1.42 -5.96 -26.82
C HIS A 413 -2.71 -5.34 -27.37
N THR A 414 -2.59 -4.53 -28.41
CA THR A 414 -3.70 -3.74 -28.98
C THR A 414 -4.77 -4.56 -29.71
N ALA A 415 -4.45 -5.79 -30.13
CA ALA A 415 -5.36 -6.66 -30.88
C ALA A 415 -5.50 -8.11 -30.35
N LEU A 416 -4.70 -8.50 -29.35
CA LEU A 416 -4.61 -9.89 -28.87
C LEU A 416 -4.80 -9.89 -27.35
N PRO A 417 -5.26 -11.01 -26.77
CA PRO A 417 -5.62 -11.09 -25.35
C PRO A 417 -4.38 -11.25 -24.45
N TYR A 418 -3.39 -10.37 -24.60
CA TYR A 418 -2.13 -10.39 -23.86
C TYR A 418 -1.98 -9.12 -23.06
N PHE A 419 -1.66 -9.26 -21.79
CA PHE A 419 -1.27 -8.14 -20.94
C PHE A 419 -0.34 -8.61 -19.83
N SER A 420 0.32 -7.67 -19.17
CA SER A 420 1.13 -7.97 -17.99
C SER A 420 1.32 -6.72 -17.15
N VAL A 421 1.66 -6.91 -15.88
CA VAL A 421 1.93 -5.83 -14.93
C VAL A 421 3.23 -6.11 -14.17
N GLN A 422 3.97 -5.06 -13.86
CA GLN A 422 5.28 -5.14 -13.20
C GLN A 422 5.14 -5.25 -11.68
N PHE A 423 4.07 -4.70 -11.11
CA PHE A 423 3.70 -4.84 -9.70
C PHE A 423 3.02 -6.19 -9.42
N HIS A 424 2.64 -6.41 -8.16
CA HIS A 424 2.07 -7.66 -7.64
C HIS A 424 0.58 -7.49 -7.26
N PRO A 425 -0.35 -7.76 -8.18
CA PRO A 425 -1.80 -7.76 -7.93
C PRO A 425 -2.27 -8.70 -6.84
N GLU A 426 -1.51 -9.75 -6.53
CA GLU A 426 -1.78 -10.64 -5.40
C GLU A 426 -1.36 -10.04 -4.05
N SER A 427 -0.60 -8.94 -4.04
CA SER A 427 -0.21 -8.22 -2.83
C SER A 427 0.62 -9.07 -1.85
N THR A 428 0.07 -9.51 -0.71
CA THR A 428 0.71 -10.34 0.33
C THR A 428 2.24 -10.20 0.41
N PRO A 429 2.73 -9.11 1.02
CA PRO A 429 1.97 -8.01 1.64
C PRO A 429 1.65 -6.85 0.70
N GLY A 430 0.77 -5.95 1.12
CA GLY A 430 0.44 -4.71 0.42
C GLY A 430 -1.06 -4.54 0.13
N PRO A 431 -1.45 -3.45 -0.54
CA PRO A 431 -2.84 -3.11 -0.82
C PRO A 431 -3.47 -4.07 -1.84
N CYS A 432 -4.75 -4.41 -1.67
CA CYS A 432 -5.48 -5.33 -2.55
C CYS A 432 -6.16 -4.63 -3.75
N ASP A 433 -5.78 -3.39 -4.06
CA ASP A 433 -6.46 -2.48 -4.99
C ASP A 433 -6.49 -2.96 -6.45
N THR A 434 -5.61 -3.90 -6.81
CA THR A 434 -5.40 -4.35 -8.20
C THR A 434 -5.69 -5.83 -8.40
N GLU A 435 -6.24 -6.52 -7.40
CA GLU A 435 -6.56 -7.95 -7.49
C GLU A 435 -7.57 -8.27 -8.63
N VAL A 436 -8.36 -7.27 -9.04
CA VAL A 436 -9.28 -7.34 -10.19
C VAL A 436 -8.61 -7.76 -11.50
N LEU A 437 -7.28 -7.61 -11.62
CA LEU A 437 -6.53 -8.06 -12.80
C LEU A 437 -6.63 -9.59 -13.02
N PHE A 438 -6.80 -10.38 -11.95
CA PHE A 438 -7.09 -11.80 -12.08
C PHE A 438 -8.48 -12.05 -12.68
N ASP A 439 -9.49 -11.27 -12.27
CA ASP A 439 -10.85 -11.34 -12.82
C ASP A 439 -10.87 -10.98 -14.31
N ILE A 440 -10.12 -9.94 -14.70
CA ILE A 440 -9.96 -9.51 -16.10
C ILE A 440 -9.33 -10.62 -16.95
N PHE A 441 -8.28 -11.27 -16.43
CA PHE A 441 -7.64 -12.36 -17.15
C PHE A 441 -8.57 -13.57 -17.33
N ILE A 442 -9.28 -13.99 -16.28
CA ILE A 442 -10.21 -15.12 -16.34
C ILE A 442 -11.38 -14.82 -17.29
N SER A 443 -11.94 -13.61 -17.20
CA SER A 443 -12.99 -13.15 -18.12
C SER A 443 -12.52 -13.15 -19.57
N THR A 444 -11.27 -12.74 -19.80
CA THR A 444 -10.63 -12.79 -21.13
C THR A 444 -10.51 -14.23 -21.65
N VAL A 445 -10.11 -15.17 -20.79
CA VAL A 445 -10.06 -16.61 -21.12
C VAL A 445 -11.45 -17.15 -21.48
N GLN A 446 -12.46 -16.89 -20.65
CA GLN A 446 -13.83 -17.32 -20.91
C GLN A 446 -14.37 -16.79 -22.25
N ARG A 447 -14.13 -15.51 -22.55
CA ARG A 447 -14.49 -14.89 -23.83
C ARG A 447 -13.79 -15.55 -25.02
N CYS A 448 -12.49 -15.85 -24.91
CA CYS A 448 -11.74 -16.52 -25.97
C CYS A 448 -12.29 -17.94 -26.22
N ILE A 449 -12.59 -18.70 -25.16
CA ILE A 449 -13.22 -20.02 -25.26
C ILE A 449 -14.59 -19.92 -25.95
N ALA A 450 -15.44 -18.98 -25.53
CA ALA A 450 -16.77 -18.78 -26.11
C ALA A 450 -16.71 -18.42 -27.61
N SER A 451 -15.69 -17.65 -28.03
CA SER A 451 -15.50 -17.27 -29.43
C SER A 451 -14.75 -18.31 -30.27
N GLY A 452 -14.14 -19.33 -29.64
CA GLY A 452 -13.33 -20.35 -30.29
C GLY A 452 -11.96 -19.87 -30.80
N LYS A 453 -11.54 -18.65 -30.46
CA LYS A 453 -10.26 -18.05 -30.90
C LYS A 453 -9.69 -17.09 -29.85
N ALA A 454 -8.38 -17.06 -29.68
CA ALA A 454 -7.70 -16.06 -28.87
C ALA A 454 -7.51 -14.75 -29.67
N SER A 455 -8.60 -13.99 -29.80
CA SER A 455 -8.62 -12.75 -30.58
C SER A 455 -9.25 -11.59 -29.82
N GLY A 456 -8.81 -10.37 -30.12
CA GLY A 456 -9.33 -9.14 -29.53
C GLY A 456 -8.49 -8.68 -28.34
N PRO A 457 -8.41 -7.37 -28.09
CA PRO A 457 -7.71 -6.82 -26.94
C PRO A 457 -8.38 -7.25 -25.63
N VAL A 458 -7.61 -7.17 -24.55
CA VAL A 458 -8.13 -7.29 -23.18
C VAL A 458 -9.05 -6.10 -22.88
N GLU A 459 -10.18 -6.37 -22.23
CA GLU A 459 -11.16 -5.35 -21.85
C GLU A 459 -10.92 -4.94 -20.39
N PHE A 460 -10.53 -3.68 -20.19
CA PHE A 460 -10.25 -3.13 -18.86
C PHE A 460 -11.45 -2.28 -18.39
N PRO A 461 -12.05 -2.58 -17.21
CA PRO A 461 -13.15 -1.81 -16.65
C PRO A 461 -12.80 -0.34 -16.43
N GLY A 462 -13.76 0.57 -16.63
CA GLY A 462 -13.58 2.00 -16.37
C GLY A 462 -13.06 2.83 -17.56
N ALA A 463 -12.60 2.19 -18.63
CA ALA A 463 -12.00 2.88 -19.78
C ALA A 463 -13.01 3.71 -20.57
N GLU A 464 -14.25 3.24 -20.70
CA GLU A 464 -15.32 4.00 -21.37
C GLU A 464 -15.77 5.19 -20.54
N GLU A 465 -15.97 5.00 -19.24
CA GLU A 465 -16.33 6.05 -18.30
C GLU A 465 -15.25 7.13 -18.24
N ALA A 466 -13.97 6.74 -18.27
CA ALA A 466 -12.85 7.68 -18.33
C ALA A 466 -12.87 8.52 -19.61
N ARG A 467 -13.11 7.90 -20.78
CA ARG A 467 -13.27 8.62 -22.05
C ARG A 467 -14.46 9.58 -22.01
N ALA A 468 -15.59 9.16 -21.45
CA ALA A 468 -16.77 10.01 -21.30
C ALA A 468 -16.50 11.22 -20.38
N ARG A 469 -15.84 11.01 -19.22
CA ARG A 469 -15.42 12.10 -18.32
C ARG A 469 -14.46 13.08 -19.00
N ALA A 470 -13.47 12.58 -19.74
CA ALA A 470 -12.53 13.42 -20.47
C ALA A 470 -13.23 14.25 -21.55
N ALA A 471 -14.17 13.66 -22.30
CA ALA A 471 -14.97 14.35 -23.29
C ALA A 471 -15.86 15.44 -22.67
N GLN A 472 -16.51 15.14 -21.55
CA GLN A 472 -17.33 16.09 -20.79
C GLN A 472 -16.48 17.27 -20.27
N ARG A 473 -15.31 16.99 -19.71
CA ARG A 473 -14.39 18.04 -19.24
C ARG A 473 -13.92 18.92 -20.39
N ALA A 474 -13.53 18.34 -21.52
CA ALA A 474 -13.14 19.08 -22.71
C ALA A 474 -14.30 19.93 -23.28
N GLN A 475 -15.54 19.47 -23.16
CA GLN A 475 -16.71 20.25 -23.49
C GLN A 475 -16.84 21.47 -22.57
N TRP A 476 -16.77 21.30 -21.26
CA TRP A 476 -16.81 22.44 -20.33
C TRP A 476 -15.67 23.42 -20.57
N GLU A 477 -14.45 22.93 -20.85
CA GLU A 477 -13.30 23.78 -21.17
C GLU A 477 -13.53 24.60 -22.45
N ARG A 478 -14.22 24.05 -23.46
CA ARG A 478 -14.62 24.83 -24.65
C ARG A 478 -15.70 25.86 -24.34
N GLU A 479 -16.77 25.45 -23.66
CA GLU A 479 -17.94 26.30 -23.37
C GLU A 479 -17.62 27.44 -22.40
N LEU A 480 -16.77 27.16 -21.41
CA LEU A 480 -16.41 28.10 -20.33
C LEU A 480 -15.01 28.70 -20.51
N GLY A 481 -14.25 28.28 -21.52
CA GLY A 481 -12.91 28.77 -21.84
C GLY A 481 -12.81 29.62 -23.11
N ALA A 482 -13.78 29.57 -24.02
CA ALA A 482 -13.84 30.44 -25.19
C ALA A 482 -14.33 31.85 -24.79
N GLY A 483 -13.43 32.74 -24.40
CA GLY A 483 -13.80 34.15 -24.18
C GLY A 483 -12.78 35.06 -23.50
N GLU A 484 -11.74 34.56 -22.84
CA GLU A 484 -10.82 35.43 -22.08
C GLU A 484 -9.35 35.11 -22.36
N THR A 485 -8.67 36.01 -23.07
CA THR A 485 -7.21 36.14 -23.14
C THR A 485 -6.64 36.90 -21.94
N SER A 486 -7.23 36.82 -20.75
CA SER A 486 -6.82 37.67 -19.61
C SER A 486 -6.55 36.89 -18.34
N ASP A 487 -5.46 37.28 -17.67
CA ASP A 487 -4.90 36.94 -16.35
C ASP A 487 -5.85 36.82 -15.13
N ARG A 488 -7.16 36.59 -15.29
CA ARG A 488 -8.10 36.38 -14.17
C ARG A 488 -8.41 34.90 -14.04
N GLY A 489 -7.57 34.24 -13.24
CA GLY A 489 -7.60 32.81 -12.92
C GLY A 489 -8.94 32.28 -12.40
N GLY A 490 -9.17 30.99 -12.62
CA GLY A 490 -10.32 30.23 -12.10
C GLY A 490 -10.31 28.80 -12.60
N ARG A 491 -10.89 27.88 -11.83
CA ARG A 491 -10.96 26.44 -12.14
C ARG A 491 -12.37 26.01 -12.51
N ILE A 492 -12.50 25.12 -13.50
CA ILE A 492 -13.79 24.52 -13.84
C ILE A 492 -14.03 23.32 -12.95
N VAL A 493 -15.11 23.34 -12.17
CA VAL A 493 -15.51 22.25 -11.26
C VAL A 493 -16.99 21.98 -11.50
N ASN A 494 -17.34 20.75 -11.87
CA ASN A 494 -18.73 20.31 -12.13
C ASN A 494 -19.50 21.25 -13.07
N GLY A 495 -18.87 21.66 -14.19
CA GLY A 495 -19.50 22.53 -15.19
C GLY A 495 -19.62 24.00 -14.78
N ARG A 496 -18.93 24.45 -13.72
CA ARG A 496 -18.92 25.84 -13.27
C ARG A 496 -17.51 26.38 -13.13
N ARG A 497 -17.27 27.63 -13.57
CA ARG A 497 -16.00 28.34 -13.34
C ARG A 497 -15.97 28.95 -11.95
N ILE A 498 -15.03 28.52 -11.12
CA ILE A 498 -14.80 28.96 -9.74
C ILE A 498 -13.67 29.98 -9.72
N ARG A 499 -13.98 31.23 -9.35
CA ARG A 499 -13.02 32.34 -9.23
C ARG A 499 -12.98 32.93 -7.83
N LYS A 500 -14.10 32.86 -7.10
CA LYS A 500 -14.20 33.30 -5.71
C LYS A 500 -14.79 32.19 -4.84
N VAL A 501 -14.14 31.87 -3.72
CA VAL A 501 -14.58 30.85 -2.78
C VAL A 501 -14.77 31.42 -1.38
N LEU A 502 -15.89 31.09 -0.76
CA LEU A 502 -16.17 31.32 0.65
C LEU A 502 -15.74 30.11 1.49
N VAL A 503 -14.89 30.32 2.49
CA VAL A 503 -14.46 29.32 3.45
C VAL A 503 -15.12 29.63 4.79
N LEU A 504 -15.80 28.63 5.38
CA LEU A 504 -16.38 28.74 6.71
C LEU A 504 -15.35 28.27 7.76
N GLY A 505 -15.02 29.16 8.70
CA GLY A 505 -14.14 28.84 9.82
C GLY A 505 -14.84 28.07 10.94
N SER A 506 -14.05 27.70 11.96
CA SER A 506 -14.45 26.86 13.08
C SER A 506 -15.48 27.49 14.03
N GLY A 507 -15.53 28.83 14.09
CA GLY A 507 -16.33 29.53 15.10
C GLY A 507 -15.50 29.82 16.35
N GLY A 508 -16.13 29.75 17.53
CA GLY A 508 -15.42 29.85 18.81
C GLY A 508 -14.87 28.49 19.26
N LEU A 509 -13.72 28.48 19.94
CA LEU A 509 -13.12 27.25 20.48
C LEU A 509 -14.06 26.62 21.52
N SER A 510 -14.39 25.35 21.32
CA SER A 510 -15.29 24.57 22.17
C SER A 510 -14.65 23.20 22.50
N ILE A 511 -15.05 22.57 23.60
CA ILE A 511 -14.59 21.20 23.91
C ILE A 511 -15.03 20.26 22.78
N GLY A 512 -14.09 19.52 22.19
CA GLY A 512 -14.32 18.69 21.00
C GLY A 512 -14.19 19.41 19.66
N GLN A 513 -13.88 20.72 19.65
CA GLN A 513 -13.53 21.50 18.47
C GLN A 513 -12.36 22.44 18.75
N ALA A 514 -11.15 21.90 18.59
CA ALA A 514 -9.91 22.60 18.88
C ALA A 514 -9.38 23.42 17.68
N GLY A 515 -8.16 23.94 17.80
CA GLY A 515 -7.49 24.72 16.75
C GLY A 515 -7.12 23.95 15.48
N GLU A 516 -7.44 22.65 15.37
CA GLU A 516 -7.20 21.85 14.17
C GLU A 516 -7.90 22.42 12.94
N PHE A 517 -9.13 22.92 13.10
CA PHE A 517 -9.92 23.48 12.01
C PHE A 517 -9.40 24.84 11.54
N ASP A 518 -8.79 25.61 12.44
CA ASP A 518 -8.11 26.84 12.07
C ASP A 518 -6.88 26.55 11.20
N TYR A 519 -6.15 25.46 11.48
CA TYR A 519 -5.05 24.99 10.63
C TYR A 519 -5.57 24.45 9.29
N SER A 520 -6.55 23.55 9.29
CA SER A 520 -7.12 22.94 8.08
C SER A 520 -7.71 23.98 7.14
N GLY A 521 -8.49 24.93 7.66
CA GLY A 521 -9.03 26.03 6.85
C GLY A 521 -7.95 26.99 6.34
N SER A 522 -6.83 27.14 7.05
CA SER A 522 -5.66 27.90 6.54
C SER A 522 -4.99 27.20 5.35
N GLN A 523 -4.86 25.86 5.40
CA GLN A 523 -4.34 25.08 4.26
C GLN A 523 -5.28 25.15 3.06
N ALA A 524 -6.60 25.11 3.27
CA ALA A 524 -7.58 25.29 2.20
C ALA A 524 -7.44 26.66 1.51
N ILE A 525 -7.29 27.74 2.29
CA ILE A 525 -7.03 29.09 1.76
C ILE A 525 -5.74 29.13 0.95
N LYS A 526 -4.66 28.52 1.46
CA LYS A 526 -3.38 28.44 0.75
C LYS A 526 -3.52 27.75 -0.60
N ALA A 527 -4.15 26.57 -0.64
CA ALA A 527 -4.37 25.83 -1.88
C ALA A 527 -5.22 26.63 -2.89
N LEU A 528 -6.30 27.28 -2.45
CA LEU A 528 -7.11 28.14 -3.30
C LEU A 528 -6.29 29.29 -3.93
N LYS A 529 -5.40 29.91 -3.16
CA LYS A 529 -4.55 31.00 -3.65
C LYS A 529 -3.49 30.53 -4.64
N GLU A 530 -2.89 29.36 -4.43
CA GLU A 530 -1.97 28.72 -5.39
C GLU A 530 -2.67 28.46 -6.74
N GLU A 531 -3.98 28.16 -6.71
CA GLU A 531 -4.83 27.99 -7.88
C GLU A 531 -5.37 29.31 -8.47
N GLY A 532 -4.98 30.46 -7.91
CA GLY A 532 -5.41 31.79 -8.37
C GLY A 532 -6.85 32.15 -8.04
N ILE A 533 -7.46 31.51 -7.03
CA ILE A 533 -8.85 31.72 -6.61
C ILE A 533 -8.90 32.73 -5.47
N TYR A 534 -9.81 33.72 -5.57
CA TYR A 534 -10.03 34.72 -4.53
C TYR A 534 -10.75 34.10 -3.32
N THR A 535 -10.22 34.36 -2.13
CA THR A 535 -10.67 33.72 -0.88
C THR A 535 -11.39 34.69 0.05
N VAL A 536 -12.60 34.29 0.47
CA VAL A 536 -13.38 34.97 1.52
C VAL A 536 -13.47 34.03 2.71
N LEU A 537 -13.15 34.50 3.91
CA LEU A 537 -13.26 33.74 5.16
C LEU A 537 -14.33 34.35 6.07
N ILE A 538 -15.16 33.52 6.71
CA ILE A 538 -15.96 33.90 7.89
C ILE A 538 -15.40 33.15 9.09
N ASN A 539 -14.84 33.87 10.06
CA ASN A 539 -14.45 33.30 11.35
C ASN A 539 -14.55 34.39 12.44
N PRO A 540 -15.35 34.20 13.51
CA PRO A 540 -15.46 35.16 14.60
C PRO A 540 -14.25 35.15 15.55
N ASN A 541 -13.44 34.09 15.57
CA ASN A 541 -12.27 33.99 16.41
C ASN A 541 -11.17 34.92 15.91
N ILE A 542 -10.94 36.03 16.61
CA ILE A 542 -9.88 37.00 16.27
C ILE A 542 -8.47 36.51 16.64
N ALA A 543 -8.36 35.48 17.49
CA ALA A 543 -7.12 35.03 18.11
C ALA A 543 -6.55 33.78 17.42
N THR A 544 -6.66 33.70 16.10
CA THR A 544 -6.17 32.57 15.31
C THR A 544 -5.32 32.98 14.12
N ILE A 545 -4.40 32.08 13.72
CA ILE A 545 -3.59 32.27 12.51
C ILE A 545 -4.48 32.37 11.26
N GLN A 546 -5.63 31.69 11.25
CA GLN A 546 -6.56 31.68 10.12
C GLN A 546 -7.09 33.08 9.75
N THR A 547 -7.20 33.98 10.73
CA THR A 547 -7.67 35.35 10.54
C THR A 547 -6.55 36.38 10.41
N SER A 548 -5.30 35.92 10.29
CA SER A 548 -4.14 36.80 10.13
C SER A 548 -4.19 37.56 8.81
N LYS A 549 -3.73 38.81 8.85
CA LYS A 549 -3.70 39.69 7.67
C LYS A 549 -2.91 39.04 6.54
N GLY A 550 -3.53 38.94 5.36
CA GLY A 550 -2.89 38.43 4.15
C GLY A 550 -3.03 36.93 3.91
N LEU A 551 -3.61 36.18 4.87
CA LEU A 551 -3.92 34.76 4.64
C LEU A 551 -5.09 34.65 3.64
N ALA A 552 -6.31 34.97 4.07
CA ALA A 552 -7.45 35.18 3.16
C ALA A 552 -7.40 36.57 2.52
N ASP A 553 -7.95 36.72 1.31
CA ASP A 553 -8.04 38.02 0.63
C ASP A 553 -9.06 38.93 1.34
N LYS A 554 -10.12 38.33 1.88
CA LYS A 554 -11.11 39.03 2.72
C LYS A 554 -11.51 38.17 3.92
N CYS A 555 -11.50 38.76 5.11
CA CYS A 555 -11.97 38.13 6.33
C CYS A 555 -13.18 38.89 6.92
N TYR A 556 -14.19 38.14 7.33
CA TYR A 556 -15.38 38.61 8.04
C TYR A 556 -15.38 38.04 9.46
N PHE A 557 -15.22 38.93 10.44
CA PHE A 557 -15.34 38.60 11.86
C PHE A 557 -16.82 38.56 12.28
N LEU A 558 -17.54 37.59 11.74
CA LEU A 558 -18.97 37.38 11.98
C LEU A 558 -19.20 35.98 12.57
N PRO A 559 -20.25 35.79 13.39
CA PRO A 559 -20.67 34.46 13.80
C PRO A 559 -20.92 33.55 12.60
N VAL A 560 -20.53 32.28 12.69
CA VAL A 560 -20.79 31.26 11.66
C VAL A 560 -22.23 30.76 11.80
N THR A 561 -23.20 31.61 11.42
CA THR A 561 -24.64 31.32 11.47
C THR A 561 -25.28 31.41 10.08
N PRO A 562 -26.43 30.74 9.83
CA PRO A 562 -27.07 30.76 8.51
C PRO A 562 -27.33 32.18 8.00
N ASP A 563 -27.76 33.08 8.88
CA ASP A 563 -28.07 34.46 8.51
C ASP A 563 -26.83 35.27 8.13
N CYS A 564 -25.72 35.12 8.85
CA CYS A 564 -24.47 35.81 8.52
C CYS A 564 -23.91 35.28 7.21
N VAL A 565 -23.88 33.95 7.04
CA VAL A 565 -23.40 33.30 5.82
C VAL A 565 -24.23 33.73 4.61
N ARG A 566 -25.57 33.76 4.72
CA ARG A 566 -26.47 34.24 3.65
C ARG A 566 -26.20 35.69 3.27
N LYS A 567 -25.96 36.57 4.24
CA LYS A 567 -25.63 37.98 3.99
C LYS A 567 -24.30 38.12 3.25
N VAL A 568 -23.28 37.37 3.67
CA VAL A 568 -21.97 37.38 3.01
C VAL A 568 -22.06 36.82 1.59
N ILE A 569 -22.78 35.72 1.35
CA ILE A 569 -22.98 35.18 0.00
C ILE A 569 -23.64 36.22 -0.91
N LYS A 570 -24.70 36.90 -0.45
CA LYS A 570 -25.39 37.94 -1.24
C LYS A 570 -24.49 39.14 -1.55
N HIS A 571 -23.59 39.50 -0.63
CA HIS A 571 -22.68 40.64 -0.80
C HIS A 571 -21.47 40.29 -1.68
N GLU A 572 -20.78 39.19 -1.38
CA GLU A 572 -19.53 38.80 -2.03
C GLU A 572 -19.75 38.06 -3.35
N ARG A 573 -20.93 37.42 -3.53
CA ARG A 573 -21.27 36.59 -4.68
C ARG A 573 -20.18 35.55 -5.01
N PRO A 574 -19.79 34.68 -4.06
CA PRO A 574 -18.82 33.63 -4.32
C PRO A 574 -19.37 32.60 -5.33
N ASP A 575 -18.48 32.02 -6.13
CA ASP A 575 -18.83 30.93 -7.05
C ASP A 575 -18.92 29.59 -6.32
N GLY A 576 -18.09 29.42 -5.28
CA GLY A 576 -18.02 28.20 -4.49
C GLY A 576 -17.97 28.45 -2.98
N ILE A 577 -18.30 27.41 -2.20
CA ILE A 577 -18.23 27.43 -0.73
C ILE A 577 -17.64 26.13 -0.20
N TYR A 578 -16.74 26.23 0.79
CA TYR A 578 -16.27 25.10 1.60
C TYR A 578 -16.95 25.10 2.97
N CYS A 579 -17.62 23.99 3.28
CA CYS A 579 -18.27 23.75 4.58
C CYS A 579 -17.53 22.72 5.44
N THR A 580 -16.45 22.11 4.94
CA THR A 580 -15.80 20.91 5.52
C THR A 580 -14.56 21.21 6.36
N PHE A 581 -14.03 22.44 6.34
CA PHE A 581 -12.78 22.79 7.03
C PHE A 581 -12.99 23.54 8.37
N GLY A 582 -14.24 23.78 8.76
CA GLY A 582 -14.61 24.53 9.97
C GLY A 582 -15.30 23.68 11.05
N GLY A 583 -15.02 22.38 11.09
CA GLY A 583 -15.63 21.43 12.03
C GLY A 583 -17.16 21.34 11.91
N GLN A 584 -17.81 20.81 12.95
CA GLN A 584 -19.28 20.65 13.00
C GLN A 584 -20.02 21.97 12.81
N THR A 585 -19.44 23.09 13.26
CA THR A 585 -20.09 24.40 13.13
C THR A 585 -20.32 24.71 11.65
N ALA A 586 -19.27 24.60 10.83
CA ALA A 586 -19.38 24.83 9.39
C ALA A 586 -20.23 23.75 8.68
N LEU A 587 -20.09 22.47 9.05
CA LEU A 587 -20.88 21.38 8.48
C LEU A 587 -22.38 21.59 8.71
N ASN A 588 -22.78 21.95 9.93
CA ASN A 588 -24.17 22.22 10.28
C ASN A 588 -24.75 23.40 9.49
N ILE A 589 -23.94 24.40 9.13
CA ILE A 589 -24.38 25.47 8.23
C ILE A 589 -24.62 24.93 6.82
N GLY A 590 -23.71 24.09 6.31
CA GLY A 590 -23.87 23.41 5.04
C GLY A 590 -25.18 22.64 4.95
N VAL A 591 -25.52 21.86 5.99
CA VAL A 591 -26.78 21.10 6.08
C VAL A 591 -27.99 22.04 6.12
N LYS A 592 -27.97 23.09 6.97
CA LYS A 592 -29.11 24.01 7.12
C LYS A 592 -29.40 24.85 5.87
N LEU A 593 -28.39 25.14 5.06
CA LEU A 593 -28.51 25.97 3.86
C LEU A 593 -28.55 25.16 2.56
N LYS A 594 -28.57 23.83 2.63
CA LYS A 594 -28.50 22.91 1.48
C LYS A 594 -29.39 23.33 0.32
N ASP A 595 -30.68 23.53 0.59
CA ASP A 595 -31.69 23.83 -0.42
C ASP A 595 -31.66 25.30 -0.91
N GLU A 596 -30.89 26.16 -0.23
CA GLU A 596 -30.74 27.57 -0.59
C GLU A 596 -29.56 27.83 -1.54
N PHE A 597 -28.51 26.99 -1.53
CA PHE A 597 -27.27 27.25 -2.26
C PHE A 597 -27.48 27.43 -3.77
N ALA A 598 -28.36 26.62 -4.38
CA ALA A 598 -28.70 26.74 -5.79
C ALA A 598 -29.35 28.10 -6.12
N GLY A 599 -30.32 28.54 -5.31
CA GLY A 599 -30.97 29.84 -5.46
C GLY A 599 -30.05 31.03 -5.15
N LEU A 600 -29.02 30.82 -4.34
CA LEU A 600 -27.94 31.78 -4.07
C LEU A 600 -26.83 31.76 -5.12
N ASN A 601 -26.92 30.87 -6.12
CA ASN A 601 -25.93 30.69 -7.17
C ASN A 601 -24.52 30.45 -6.60
N VAL A 602 -24.36 29.55 -5.63
CA VAL A 602 -23.07 29.14 -5.07
C VAL A 602 -22.96 27.62 -5.05
N GLN A 603 -21.81 27.07 -5.44
CA GLN A 603 -21.57 25.64 -5.49
C GLN A 603 -20.84 25.15 -4.24
N VAL A 604 -21.35 24.10 -3.59
CA VAL A 604 -20.60 23.42 -2.53
C VAL A 604 -19.41 22.68 -3.16
N LEU A 605 -18.22 22.90 -2.62
CA LEU A 605 -16.98 22.26 -3.08
C LEU A 605 -16.57 21.13 -2.13
N GLY A 606 -15.99 20.07 -2.70
CA GLY A 606 -15.59 18.87 -1.95
C GLY A 606 -16.74 17.89 -1.78
N THR A 607 -16.83 17.27 -0.60
CA THR A 607 -17.87 16.28 -0.26
C THR A 607 -19.27 16.90 -0.34
N PRO A 608 -20.21 16.31 -1.11
CA PRO A 608 -21.59 16.79 -1.18
C PRO A 608 -22.28 16.82 0.20
N ILE A 609 -23.22 17.75 0.39
CA ILE A 609 -23.97 17.87 1.65
C ILE A 609 -24.80 16.61 1.91
N GLU A 610 -25.31 15.97 0.86
CA GLU A 610 -26.01 14.69 0.94
C GLU A 610 -25.15 13.60 1.57
N THR A 611 -23.88 13.51 1.17
CA THR A 611 -22.93 12.54 1.73
C THR A 611 -22.60 12.86 3.18
N ILE A 612 -22.43 14.15 3.54
CA ILE A 612 -22.23 14.58 4.93
C ILE A 612 -23.43 14.17 5.79
N MET A 613 -24.66 14.39 5.33
CA MET A 613 -25.87 13.98 6.06
C MET A 613 -25.93 12.46 6.25
N LEU A 614 -25.56 11.70 5.22
CA LEU A 614 -25.52 10.24 5.25
C LEU A 614 -24.51 9.71 6.27
N THR A 615 -23.38 10.38 6.48
CA THR A 615 -22.36 9.95 7.45
C THR A 615 -22.63 10.44 8.88
N GLU A 616 -23.28 11.59 9.04
CA GLU A 616 -23.60 12.17 10.35
C GLU A 616 -24.83 11.51 11.00
N ASP A 617 -25.79 11.07 10.19
CA ASP A 617 -26.94 10.29 10.65
C ASP A 617 -26.56 8.81 10.76
N ARG A 618 -26.65 8.27 11.97
CA ARG A 618 -26.21 6.90 12.26
C ARG A 618 -27.07 5.83 11.61
N GLU A 619 -28.37 6.08 11.42
CA GLU A 619 -29.26 5.13 10.75
C GLU A 619 -28.96 5.09 9.25
N LEU A 620 -28.80 6.26 8.62
CA LEU A 620 -28.41 6.36 7.22
C LEU A 620 -27.03 5.75 6.97
N PHE A 621 -26.09 6.00 7.88
CA PHE A 621 -24.75 5.42 7.81
C PHE A 621 -24.81 3.89 7.89
N ALA A 622 -25.50 3.34 8.90
CA ALA A 622 -25.63 1.89 9.06
C ALA A 622 -26.31 1.22 7.86
N ALA A 623 -27.35 1.85 7.29
CA ALA A 623 -27.99 1.38 6.07
C ALA A 623 -27.03 1.37 4.88
N SER A 624 -26.25 2.44 4.69
CA SER A 624 -25.26 2.55 3.61
C SER A 624 -24.14 1.52 3.72
N MET A 625 -23.69 1.23 4.94
CA MET A 625 -22.72 0.16 5.19
C MET A 625 -23.32 -1.22 4.89
N ALA A 626 -24.59 -1.46 5.23
CA ALA A 626 -25.27 -2.71 4.92
C ALA A 626 -25.44 -2.96 3.41
N GLU A 627 -25.65 -1.91 2.60
CA GLU A 627 -25.76 -2.02 1.14
C GLU A 627 -24.52 -2.61 0.47
N ILE A 628 -23.34 -2.38 1.06
CA ILE A 628 -22.05 -2.93 0.58
C ILE A 628 -21.61 -4.18 1.36
N GLY A 629 -22.48 -4.71 2.23
CA GLY A 629 -22.20 -5.91 3.03
C GLY A 629 -21.25 -5.68 4.22
N GLU A 630 -20.98 -4.43 4.58
CA GLU A 630 -20.15 -4.07 5.73
C GLU A 630 -20.92 -4.20 7.06
N LYS A 631 -20.17 -4.39 8.15
CA LYS A 631 -20.73 -4.67 9.47
C LYS A 631 -20.60 -3.46 10.39
N CYS A 632 -21.72 -3.04 10.97
CA CYS A 632 -21.75 -2.07 12.07
C CYS A 632 -22.09 -2.77 13.39
N ALA A 633 -21.70 -2.14 14.52
CA ALA A 633 -22.19 -2.57 15.82
C ALA A 633 -23.72 -2.46 15.86
N LYS A 634 -24.38 -3.45 16.46
CA LYS A 634 -25.83 -3.38 16.69
C LYS A 634 -26.12 -2.16 17.56
N SER A 635 -26.95 -1.27 17.06
CA SER A 635 -27.34 -0.05 17.74
C SER A 635 -28.77 0.34 17.42
N HIS A 636 -29.41 1.05 18.34
CA HIS A 636 -30.75 1.63 18.19
C HIS A 636 -30.76 3.06 18.70
N ALA A 637 -31.40 3.94 17.96
CA ALA A 637 -31.72 5.28 18.44
C ALA A 637 -32.93 5.22 19.38
N ALA A 638 -32.85 5.93 20.50
CA ALA A 638 -33.94 6.03 21.48
C ALA A 638 -34.16 7.50 21.87
N SER A 639 -35.43 7.89 21.90
CA SER A 639 -35.89 9.23 22.29
C SER A 639 -36.53 9.26 23.67
N SER A 640 -36.67 8.09 24.31
CA SER A 640 -37.14 7.94 25.69
C SER A 640 -36.34 6.88 26.45
N ILE A 641 -36.50 6.85 27.78
CA ILE A 641 -35.88 5.82 28.62
C ILE A 641 -36.47 4.44 28.30
N GLU A 642 -37.77 4.37 28.06
CA GLU A 642 -38.47 3.13 27.71
C GLU A 642 -37.97 2.55 26.39
N GLU A 643 -37.79 3.40 25.37
CA GLU A 643 -37.18 3.01 24.10
C GLU A 643 -35.74 2.53 24.30
N ALA A 644 -34.96 3.22 25.14
CA ALA A 644 -33.58 2.82 25.42
C ALA A 644 -33.49 1.47 26.14
N VAL A 645 -34.40 1.17 27.07
CA VAL A 645 -34.50 -0.13 27.76
C VAL A 645 -34.95 -1.22 26.79
N ALA A 646 -35.91 -0.94 25.91
CA ALA A 646 -36.33 -1.89 24.87
C ALA A 646 -35.17 -2.25 23.93
N ALA A 647 -34.43 -1.24 23.46
CA ALA A 647 -33.22 -1.41 22.66
C ALA A 647 -32.15 -2.23 23.41
N ALA A 648 -31.94 -1.95 24.69
CA ALA A 648 -30.98 -2.69 25.51
C ALA A 648 -31.33 -4.17 25.66
N ASN A 649 -32.62 -4.50 25.78
CA ASN A 649 -33.09 -5.89 25.87
C ASN A 649 -32.94 -6.65 24.54
N ASP A 650 -33.04 -5.97 23.40
CA ASP A 650 -32.78 -6.56 22.08
C ASP A 650 -31.28 -6.76 21.81
N ILE A 651 -30.44 -5.79 22.17
CA ILE A 651 -28.99 -5.83 21.90
C ILE A 651 -28.26 -6.74 22.90
N GLY A 652 -28.61 -6.65 24.19
CA GLY A 652 -27.95 -7.30 25.30
C GLY A 652 -26.76 -6.51 25.89
N TYR A 653 -26.61 -6.58 27.21
CA TYR A 653 -25.51 -5.93 27.95
C TYR A 653 -24.17 -6.68 27.79
N PRO A 654 -23.01 -6.00 27.93
CA PRO A 654 -22.84 -4.55 28.20
C PRO A 654 -23.04 -3.66 26.96
N LEU A 655 -23.43 -2.41 27.20
CA LEU A 655 -23.78 -1.40 26.20
C LEU A 655 -22.89 -0.16 26.34
N ILE A 656 -22.81 0.62 25.26
CA ILE A 656 -22.36 2.00 25.27
C ILE A 656 -23.51 2.92 24.86
N ILE A 657 -23.71 3.97 25.64
CA ILE A 657 -24.72 5.00 25.40
C ILE A 657 -24.01 6.24 24.88
N ARG A 658 -24.50 6.81 23.78
CA ARG A 658 -23.94 8.03 23.18
C ARG A 658 -25.04 9.05 22.96
N ALA A 659 -24.80 10.31 23.31
CA ALA A 659 -25.72 11.40 22.97
C ALA A 659 -25.60 11.73 21.47
N ALA A 660 -26.73 11.92 20.77
CA ALA A 660 -26.73 12.36 19.38
C ALA A 660 -26.22 13.82 19.24
N TYR A 661 -25.66 14.16 18.07
CA TYR A 661 -25.17 15.52 17.73
C TYR A 661 -24.15 16.14 18.72
N ALA A 662 -23.44 15.31 19.48
CA ALA A 662 -22.42 15.73 20.43
C ALA A 662 -21.02 15.22 20.03
N LEU A 663 -20.00 16.06 20.21
CA LEU A 663 -18.59 15.71 20.00
C LEU A 663 -17.89 15.41 21.34
N GLY A 664 -16.81 14.63 21.28
CA GLY A 664 -15.94 14.37 22.44
C GLY A 664 -16.56 13.49 23.53
N GLY A 665 -17.59 12.70 23.23
CA GLY A 665 -18.19 11.77 24.19
C GLY A 665 -19.02 12.43 25.30
N LEU A 666 -19.37 13.71 25.16
CA LEU A 666 -20.20 14.41 26.14
C LEU A 666 -21.55 13.68 26.33
N GLY A 667 -21.84 13.27 27.57
CA GLY A 667 -23.05 12.51 27.90
C GLY A 667 -23.02 11.03 27.50
N SER A 668 -21.86 10.51 27.07
CA SER A 668 -21.68 9.09 26.72
C SER A 668 -21.16 8.27 27.90
N GLY A 669 -21.43 6.96 27.92
CA GLY A 669 -20.95 6.08 28.98
C GLY A 669 -21.28 4.60 28.74
N PHE A 670 -20.64 3.72 29.51
CA PHE A 670 -20.90 2.27 29.45
C PHE A 670 -21.95 1.86 30.49
N ALA A 671 -22.86 0.99 30.09
CA ALA A 671 -23.86 0.38 30.98
C ALA A 671 -23.71 -1.14 30.95
N SER A 672 -23.52 -1.75 32.11
CA SER A 672 -23.43 -3.21 32.28
C SER A 672 -24.78 -3.83 32.64
N ASN A 673 -25.76 -3.00 33.00
CA ASN A 673 -27.10 -3.39 33.42
C ASN A 673 -28.09 -2.22 33.21
N GLU A 674 -29.38 -2.48 33.44
CA GLU A 674 -30.46 -1.51 33.24
C GLU A 674 -30.38 -0.29 34.17
N GLU A 675 -29.94 -0.47 35.42
CA GLU A 675 -29.82 0.64 36.37
C GLU A 675 -28.80 1.67 35.87
N GLU A 676 -27.64 1.21 35.40
CA GLU A 676 -26.61 2.04 34.79
C GLU A 676 -27.09 2.71 33.50
N LEU A 677 -27.81 1.98 32.65
CA LEU A 677 -28.42 2.51 31.42
C LEU A 677 -29.36 3.68 31.71
N VAL A 678 -30.31 3.49 32.62
CA VAL A 678 -31.30 4.51 32.98
C VAL A 678 -30.63 5.75 33.57
N ALA A 679 -29.61 5.55 34.42
CA ALA A 679 -28.84 6.63 34.99
C ALA A 679 -28.09 7.46 33.92
N LEU A 680 -27.53 6.80 32.91
CA LEU A 680 -26.87 7.46 31.78
C LEU A 680 -27.87 8.20 30.88
N CYS A 681 -28.98 7.56 30.52
CA CYS A 681 -30.00 8.17 29.65
C CYS A 681 -30.58 9.45 30.26
N ARG A 682 -30.86 9.47 31.57
CA ARG A 682 -31.35 10.68 32.26
C ARG A 682 -30.39 11.87 32.13
N LYS A 683 -29.07 11.61 32.17
CA LYS A 683 -28.05 12.65 31.97
C LYS A 683 -27.97 13.07 30.51
N ALA A 684 -28.00 12.11 29.59
CA ALA A 684 -27.87 12.37 28.16
C ALA A 684 -29.08 13.13 27.59
N PHE A 685 -30.31 12.79 28.00
CA PHE A 685 -31.53 13.47 27.56
C PHE A 685 -31.65 14.93 28.05
N ALA A 686 -30.87 15.33 29.07
CA ALA A 686 -30.78 16.73 29.47
C ALA A 686 -30.03 17.60 28.45
N ALA A 687 -29.19 16.98 27.60
CA ALA A 687 -28.33 17.68 26.63
C ALA A 687 -28.68 17.36 25.16
N SER A 688 -29.32 16.22 24.88
CA SER A 688 -29.69 15.77 23.54
C SER A 688 -31.12 15.20 23.51
N PRO A 689 -31.91 15.46 22.45
CA PRO A 689 -33.25 14.87 22.31
C PRO A 689 -33.22 13.35 22.03
N GLN A 690 -32.06 12.79 21.70
CA GLN A 690 -31.89 11.40 21.31
C GLN A 690 -30.59 10.82 21.88
N VAL A 691 -30.64 9.54 22.27
CA VAL A 691 -29.46 8.73 22.63
C VAL A 691 -29.35 7.54 21.70
N LEU A 692 -28.13 7.07 21.50
CA LEU A 692 -27.84 5.81 20.83
C LEU A 692 -27.49 4.75 21.87
N VAL A 693 -28.21 3.64 21.84
CA VAL A 693 -27.91 2.43 22.61
C VAL A 693 -27.18 1.46 21.70
N GLU A 694 -25.91 1.17 21.97
CA GLU A 694 -25.04 0.37 21.09
C GLU A 694 -24.35 -0.75 21.87
N ARG A 695 -24.10 -1.89 21.20
CA ARG A 695 -23.34 -3.00 21.79
C ARG A 695 -21.94 -2.53 22.20
N SER A 696 -21.54 -2.81 23.44
CA SER A 696 -20.17 -2.47 23.89
C SER A 696 -19.13 -3.33 23.17
N MET A 697 -18.14 -2.66 22.58
CA MET A 697 -16.97 -3.28 21.94
C MET A 697 -15.71 -3.14 22.81
N LYS A 698 -15.89 -2.89 24.12
CA LYS A 698 -14.79 -2.71 25.06
C LYS A 698 -13.80 -3.88 25.00
N GLY A 699 -12.52 -3.56 24.83
CA GLY A 699 -11.43 -4.54 24.69
C GLY A 699 -11.07 -4.88 23.24
N TRP A 700 -11.81 -4.38 22.26
CA TRP A 700 -11.42 -4.45 20.85
C TRP A 700 -10.31 -3.44 20.56
N LYS A 701 -9.52 -3.71 19.51
CA LYS A 701 -8.56 -2.75 18.98
C LYS A 701 -9.32 -1.66 18.23
N GLU A 702 -9.03 -0.41 18.55
CA GLU A 702 -9.51 0.75 17.79
C GLU A 702 -8.45 1.11 16.74
N VAL A 703 -8.85 1.13 15.47
CA VAL A 703 -7.98 1.43 14.33
C VAL A 703 -8.69 2.44 13.46
N GLU A 704 -7.98 3.51 13.13
CA GLU A 704 -8.48 4.63 12.34
C GLU A 704 -7.60 4.80 11.09
N TYR A 705 -8.22 5.20 9.99
CA TYR A 705 -7.56 5.46 8.71
C TYR A 705 -7.93 6.85 8.23
N GLU A 706 -6.93 7.58 7.73
CA GLU A 706 -7.13 8.83 7.03
C GLU A 706 -7.25 8.54 5.53
N VAL A 707 -8.47 8.69 5.00
CA VAL A 707 -8.76 8.32 3.62
C VAL A 707 -8.87 9.57 2.75
N VAL A 708 -8.13 9.59 1.64
CA VAL A 708 -8.24 10.66 0.63
C VAL A 708 -8.80 10.07 -0.65
N ARG A 709 -9.89 10.67 -1.14
CA ARG A 709 -10.50 10.32 -2.42
C ARG A 709 -10.67 11.55 -3.30
N ASP A 710 -10.16 11.46 -4.53
CA ASP A 710 -10.30 12.54 -5.51
C ASP A 710 -11.52 12.37 -6.44
N ALA A 711 -11.74 13.37 -7.30
CA ALA A 711 -12.83 13.37 -8.28
C ALA A 711 -12.67 12.34 -9.40
N TYR A 712 -11.48 11.74 -9.55
CA TYR A 712 -11.17 10.71 -10.53
C TYR A 712 -11.30 9.29 -9.96
N ASN A 713 -11.81 9.17 -8.72
CA ASN A 713 -11.96 7.91 -8.00
C ASN A 713 -10.61 7.23 -7.69
N ASN A 714 -9.55 8.03 -7.55
CA ASN A 714 -8.34 7.60 -6.88
C ASN A 714 -8.61 7.67 -5.38
N CYS A 715 -8.32 6.60 -4.66
CA CYS A 715 -8.58 6.49 -3.23
C CYS A 715 -7.34 5.89 -2.56
N ILE A 716 -6.84 6.54 -1.51
CA ILE A 716 -5.70 6.07 -0.72
C ILE A 716 -6.08 6.04 0.76
N THR A 717 -5.55 5.07 1.49
CA THR A 717 -5.83 4.79 2.91
C THR A 717 -4.55 4.74 3.73
#